data_AF-A0A366B3U5-F1
#
_entry.id   AF-A0A366B3U5-F1
#
_cell.length_a   1.000
_cell.length_b   1.000
_cell.length_c   1.000
_cell.angle_alpha   90.00
_cell.angle_beta   90.00
_cell.angle_gamma   90.00
#
_symmetry.space_group_name_H-M   'P 1'
#
loop_
_entity.id
_entity.type
_entity.pdbx_description
1 polymer ?
#
loop_
_entity_poly.entity_id
_entity_poly.type
_entity_poly.pdbx_seq_one_letter_code
_entity_poly.pdbx_strand_id
1 'polypeptide(L)'
;MNTKKLLLTFAILIIALISGCAEDNFIETEGVCPVVSSTIPLNGALGVPLRQVISATFNEEMNPTTINEATFIVTEANGTAVAGTVTYSGTTATFTPSSFLKPNTTYTGRIKTGVKDVMGNALQTDYVWTFSTGMVIVPTVITTDPANNATNVPLNKTITATFSIPMDPLTINNFTFIVNQGTNSVAGTIAYAGSVVTFTPTAALTPNTIYTVTITNGAKNLDGTPLAANYVWNFTTEAPPTVTATDPTNNAKGVSLNKTVTATFSVPMDPLTLNSTTFTVKHGTFTVPGVITYAGSTVSFTATNGYVANNDYTVTITTGAKSVSGIPLANNYVWKFTTAAAPTVTATDPLNNATGVNLNKTVTATFSTAMDPLTINATTFTLRQGTTVIAGVVSYSGTTASFNPVNSFEAGLTYTATITTGAKNVAGASLANNYVWTFSTVNPAVVTPPPAAASGLFFGVFGGNAGITNQGLNTVINGNIGTTAAATLVTGFHDGTTGDVYTETPLNVGRVSGRIHTAPPAPGSAASAAIATQGLVDANAAYLSISPAQKPGGMDPGAGELGNLVLAPGIYKSAGATFKISNGDLTLDAKGDPNAVWIFQTAAGLTVGIAGPNGAKSVKLVNGAQAKNVYWYVGTAAVINGAGGGVMTGTIIASAGVTFSTAGNAVQTVLNGRAISLVASVTMVNTTINVPAN
;
A
#
# COMPACT_ATOMS: atom_id res chain seq x y z
N MET A 1 -55.61 26.45 102.14
CA MET A 1 -56.32 26.54 103.43
C MET A 1 -55.26 26.62 104.51
N ASN A 2 -55.24 27.71 105.26
CA ASN A 2 -54.18 28.09 106.17
C ASN A 2 -54.47 27.60 107.60
N THR A 3 -53.45 27.69 108.46
CA THR A 3 -53.50 27.80 109.94
C THR A 3 -53.53 26.56 110.85
N LYS A 4 -52.41 26.45 111.59
CA LYS A 4 -52.31 26.46 113.08
C LYS A 4 -53.14 25.45 113.87
N LYS A 5 -52.44 24.52 114.52
CA LYS A 5 -52.43 24.24 115.98
C LYS A 5 -52.15 22.76 116.22
N LEU A 6 -50.90 22.44 116.58
CA LEU A 6 -50.64 21.43 117.61
C LEU A 6 -49.27 21.64 118.26
N LEU A 7 -48.99 22.88 118.67
CA LEU A 7 -48.19 23.13 119.86
C LEU A 7 -49.14 22.97 121.05
N LEU A 8 -48.95 21.93 121.85
CA LEU A 8 -49.16 21.85 123.32
C LEU A 8 -49.44 20.39 123.74
N THR A 9 -48.39 19.58 123.70
CA THR A 9 -48.22 18.53 124.70
C THR A 9 -46.78 18.67 125.17
N PHE A 10 -46.59 19.63 126.09
CA PHE A 10 -46.20 19.32 127.47
C PHE A 10 -44.79 18.73 127.53
N ALA A 11 -43.75 19.54 127.69
CA ALA A 11 -43.41 20.17 128.97
C ALA A 11 -43.34 19.14 130.10
N ILE A 12 -42.28 18.33 130.11
CA ILE A 12 -41.48 17.85 131.26
C ILE A 12 -40.13 17.44 130.65
N LEU A 13 -39.20 18.40 130.51
CA LEU A 13 -37.75 18.20 130.66
C LEU A 13 -37.01 19.55 130.49
N ILE A 14 -37.50 20.59 131.16
CA ILE A 14 -36.77 21.85 131.36
C ILE A 14 -36.77 22.06 132.88
N ILE A 15 -35.71 21.53 133.52
CA ILE A 15 -35.01 21.97 134.74
C ILE A 15 -33.90 20.92 134.93
N ALA A 16 -32.82 21.06 134.18
CA ALA A 16 -31.48 20.60 134.54
C ALA A 16 -30.49 21.18 133.52
N LEU A 17 -29.55 21.96 134.02
CA LEU A 17 -28.33 22.44 133.37
C LEU A 17 -28.47 23.65 132.42
N ILE A 18 -28.75 24.79 133.06
CA ILE A 18 -28.09 26.05 132.70
C ILE A 18 -26.81 26.09 133.55
N SER A 19 -25.68 25.63 133.00
CA SER A 19 -24.33 25.92 133.52
C SER A 19 -23.31 25.30 132.58
N GLY A 20 -22.78 26.12 131.70
CA GLY A 20 -21.79 25.72 130.70
C GLY A 20 -21.81 26.54 129.41
N CYS A 21 -22.15 27.83 129.48
CA CYS A 21 -21.67 28.75 128.46
C CYS A 21 -20.16 28.90 128.69
N ALA A 22 -19.36 28.07 128.01
CA ALA A 22 -18.01 28.48 127.69
C ALA A 22 -18.15 29.72 126.78
N GLU A 23 -17.45 30.80 127.10
CA GLU A 23 -17.22 31.84 126.12
C GLU A 23 -16.61 31.18 124.88
N ASP A 24 -17.36 31.28 123.79
CA ASP A 24 -16.91 30.92 122.46
C ASP A 24 -15.85 31.93 122.05
N ASN A 25 -14.59 31.64 122.37
CA ASN A 25 -13.43 32.35 121.83
C ASN A 25 -13.08 31.83 120.42
N PHE A 26 -14.07 31.41 119.63
CA PHE A 26 -13.90 31.27 118.19
C PHE A 26 -13.75 32.67 117.58
N ILE A 27 -12.50 33.07 117.37
CA ILE A 27 -12.20 34.13 116.43
C ILE A 27 -12.50 33.56 115.04
N GLU A 28 -13.60 33.97 114.41
CA GLU A 28 -13.79 33.82 112.97
C GLU A 28 -12.65 34.55 112.28
N THR A 29 -11.57 33.85 111.95
CA THR A 29 -10.77 34.24 110.80
C THR A 29 -11.66 34.02 109.59
N GLU A 30 -12.15 35.09 108.96
CA GLU A 30 -12.73 35.06 107.60
C GLU A 30 -11.70 34.49 106.64
N GLY A 31 -11.63 33.16 106.56
CA GLY A 31 -10.89 32.40 105.57
C GLY A 31 -11.88 31.72 104.64
N VAL A 32 -11.73 31.91 103.34
CA VAL A 32 -12.52 31.16 102.36
C VAL A 32 -12.16 29.69 102.55
N CYS A 33 -13.16 28.82 102.71
CA CYS A 33 -12.89 27.40 102.78
C CYS A 33 -12.55 26.88 101.37
N PRO A 34 -11.57 25.97 101.24
CA PRO A 34 -11.25 25.42 99.94
C PRO A 34 -12.43 24.63 99.39
N VAL A 35 -12.75 24.86 98.12
CA VAL A 35 -13.77 24.16 97.34
C VAL A 35 -13.23 23.75 95.99
N VAL A 36 -13.68 22.60 95.47
CA VAL A 36 -13.37 22.18 94.10
C VAL A 36 -14.21 23.00 93.13
N SER A 37 -13.55 23.85 92.33
CA SER A 37 -14.18 24.74 91.36
C SER A 37 -14.52 24.03 90.04
N SER A 38 -13.73 23.04 89.64
CA SER A 38 -13.97 22.25 88.42
C SER A 38 -13.22 20.92 88.44
N THR A 39 -13.70 19.95 87.64
CA THR A 39 -13.03 18.67 87.43
C THR A 39 -12.90 18.34 85.95
N ILE A 40 -11.85 17.61 85.59
CA ILE A 40 -11.71 16.96 84.29
C ILE A 40 -11.50 15.47 84.55
N PRO A 41 -12.36 14.57 84.05
CA PRO A 41 -13.65 14.87 83.41
C PRO A 41 -14.63 15.62 84.32
N LEU A 42 -15.60 16.30 83.71
CA LEU A 42 -16.72 16.91 84.44
C LEU A 42 -17.55 15.82 85.13
N ASN A 43 -18.25 16.18 86.21
CA ASN A 43 -19.16 15.28 86.89
C ASN A 43 -20.24 14.76 85.94
N GLY A 44 -20.42 13.44 85.89
CA GLY A 44 -21.33 12.75 84.98
C GLY A 44 -20.84 12.63 83.53
N ALA A 45 -19.58 12.98 83.22
CA ALA A 45 -19.06 12.89 81.85
C ALA A 45 -19.12 11.45 81.31
N LEU A 46 -19.58 11.30 80.07
CA LEU A 46 -19.65 10.02 79.36
C LEU A 46 -18.63 10.01 78.20
N GLY A 47 -18.23 8.81 77.76
CA GLY A 47 -17.33 8.68 76.62
C GLY A 47 -15.90 9.16 76.88
N VAL A 48 -15.48 9.17 78.15
CA VAL A 48 -14.15 9.62 78.56
C VAL A 48 -13.06 8.73 77.93
N PRO A 49 -12.00 9.30 77.33
CA PRO A 49 -10.88 8.54 76.76
C PRO A 49 -10.20 7.63 77.78
N LEU A 50 -9.65 6.49 77.35
CA LEU A 50 -9.07 5.51 78.28
C LEU A 50 -7.74 6.00 78.90
N ARG A 51 -7.08 6.97 78.25
CA ARG A 51 -5.88 7.65 78.74
C ARG A 51 -6.17 8.94 79.52
N GLN A 52 -7.43 9.19 79.89
CA GLN A 52 -7.79 10.43 80.56
C GLN A 52 -7.00 10.64 81.85
N VAL A 53 -6.29 11.76 81.91
CA VAL A 53 -5.75 12.31 83.15
C VAL A 53 -6.89 12.96 83.92
N ILE A 54 -7.03 12.63 85.19
CA ILE A 54 -8.12 13.12 86.03
C ILE A 54 -7.62 14.31 86.83
N SER A 55 -8.32 15.44 86.84
CA SER A 55 -7.91 16.63 87.60
C SER A 55 -9.06 17.26 88.36
N ALA A 56 -8.72 17.94 89.46
CA ALA A 56 -9.61 18.78 90.25
C ALA A 56 -8.92 20.12 90.49
N THR A 57 -9.58 21.21 90.12
CA THR A 57 -9.10 22.58 90.35
C THR A 57 -9.82 23.16 91.56
N PHE A 58 -9.08 23.82 92.44
CA PHE A 58 -9.61 24.46 93.64
C PHE A 58 -9.86 25.96 93.39
N ASN A 59 -10.69 26.60 94.22
CA ASN A 59 -10.90 28.06 94.20
C ASN A 59 -9.67 28.84 94.66
N GLU A 60 -8.74 28.20 95.37
CA GLU A 60 -7.57 28.81 95.98
C GLU A 60 -6.37 27.85 96.01
N GLU A 61 -5.23 28.36 96.50
CA GLU A 61 -4.01 27.59 96.64
C GLU A 61 -4.10 26.63 97.84
N MET A 62 -3.75 25.38 97.60
CA MET A 62 -3.83 24.29 98.57
C MET A 62 -2.45 23.95 99.12
N ASN A 63 -2.38 23.39 100.32
CA ASN A 63 -1.14 22.84 100.85
C ASN A 63 -0.78 21.55 100.08
N PRO A 64 0.29 21.53 99.25
CA PRO A 64 0.59 20.40 98.38
C PRO A 64 0.86 19.11 99.15
N THR A 65 1.34 19.17 100.39
CA THR A 65 1.64 17.98 101.21
C THR A 65 0.38 17.21 101.62
N THR A 66 -0.78 17.88 101.61
CA THR A 66 -2.07 17.27 101.94
C THR A 66 -2.78 16.67 100.73
N ILE A 67 -2.28 16.90 99.52
CA ILE A 67 -2.79 16.34 98.26
C ILE A 67 -1.88 15.21 97.82
N ASN A 68 -2.31 13.97 98.05
CA ASN A 68 -1.56 12.75 97.75
C ASN A 68 -2.53 11.60 97.45
N GLU A 69 -2.01 10.40 97.22
CA GLU A 69 -2.79 9.21 96.85
C GLU A 69 -3.80 8.76 97.91
N ALA A 70 -3.67 9.21 99.17
CA ALA A 70 -4.64 8.92 100.22
C ALA A 70 -5.83 9.89 100.24
N THR A 71 -5.67 11.09 99.67
CA THR A 71 -6.65 12.20 99.70
C THR A 71 -7.26 12.51 98.34
N PHE A 72 -6.59 12.24 97.22
CA PHE A 72 -7.18 12.22 95.88
C PHE A 72 -7.23 10.77 95.36
N ILE A 73 -8.43 10.18 95.41
CA ILE A 73 -8.67 8.79 95.06
C ILE A 73 -9.56 8.70 93.83
N VAL A 74 -9.23 7.79 92.93
CA VAL A 74 -10.11 7.36 91.83
C VAL A 74 -10.45 5.88 92.02
N THR A 75 -11.74 5.53 92.04
CA THR A 75 -12.20 4.14 92.17
C THR A 75 -13.13 3.73 91.04
N GLU A 76 -13.14 2.46 90.68
CA GLU A 76 -14.19 1.84 89.86
C GLU A 76 -15.53 1.80 90.63
N ALA A 77 -16.64 1.62 89.91
CA ALA A 77 -17.98 1.49 90.50
C ALA A 77 -18.11 0.33 91.51
N ASN A 78 -17.26 -0.70 91.41
CA ASN A 78 -17.19 -1.81 92.37
C ASN A 78 -16.37 -1.50 93.64
N GLY A 79 -15.82 -0.28 93.76
CA GLY A 79 -14.98 0.17 94.88
C GLY A 79 -13.49 -0.11 94.73
N THR A 80 -13.04 -0.76 93.65
CA THR A 80 -11.62 -1.03 93.39
C THR A 80 -10.87 0.27 93.13
N ALA A 81 -9.77 0.52 93.84
CA ALA A 81 -8.92 1.70 93.61
C ALA A 81 -8.16 1.59 92.29
N VAL A 82 -8.13 2.67 91.53
CA VAL A 82 -7.27 2.82 90.35
C VAL A 82 -5.88 3.22 90.83
N ALA A 83 -4.85 2.51 90.37
CA ALA A 83 -3.47 2.90 90.63
C ALA A 83 -3.10 4.10 89.76
N GLY A 84 -2.39 5.07 90.34
CA GLY A 84 -1.94 6.27 89.66
C GLY A 84 -1.11 7.15 90.58
N THR A 85 -0.55 8.20 90.00
CA THR A 85 0.25 9.19 90.73
C THR A 85 -0.54 10.47 90.90
N VAL A 86 -0.42 11.10 92.07
CA VAL A 86 -1.03 12.40 92.33
C VAL A 86 0.04 13.48 92.27
N THR A 87 -0.22 14.54 91.51
CA THR A 87 0.59 15.76 91.48
C THR A 87 -0.29 16.97 91.76
N TYR A 88 0.32 18.05 92.24
CA TYR A 88 -0.37 19.31 92.47
C TYR A 88 0.49 20.46 91.94
N SER A 89 -0.12 21.36 91.17
CA SER A 89 0.54 22.53 90.60
C SER A 89 -0.44 23.69 90.44
N GLY A 90 -0.04 24.90 90.84
CA GLY A 90 -0.92 26.06 90.88
C GLY A 90 -2.09 25.79 91.82
N THR A 91 -3.32 25.75 91.28
CA THR A 91 -4.54 25.40 92.02
C THR A 91 -5.14 24.06 91.58
N THR A 92 -4.40 23.22 90.84
CA THR A 92 -4.93 21.99 90.24
C THR A 92 -4.22 20.75 90.79
N ALA A 93 -4.99 19.83 91.37
CA ALA A 93 -4.57 18.47 91.64
C ALA A 93 -4.82 17.60 90.42
N THR A 94 -3.85 16.75 90.09
CA THR A 94 -3.86 15.89 88.91
C THR A 94 -3.55 14.45 89.33
N PHE A 95 -4.46 13.54 89.03
CA PHE A 95 -4.29 12.10 89.14
C PHE A 95 -4.00 11.52 87.75
N THR A 96 -2.82 10.92 87.57
CA THR A 96 -2.43 10.23 86.33
C THR A 96 -2.51 8.72 86.55
N PRO A 97 -3.49 8.01 85.93
CA PRO A 97 -3.57 6.56 86.02
C PRO A 97 -2.29 5.88 85.54
N SER A 98 -1.81 4.86 86.26
CA SER A 98 -0.60 4.11 85.88
C SER A 98 -0.83 3.13 84.72
N SER A 99 -2.10 2.81 84.44
CA SER A 99 -2.57 2.02 83.31
C SER A 99 -3.80 2.68 82.70
N PHE A 100 -4.14 2.34 81.46
CA PHE A 100 -5.37 2.86 80.85
C PHE A 100 -6.58 2.45 81.68
N LEU A 101 -7.55 3.36 81.75
CA LEU A 101 -8.84 3.08 82.34
C LEU A 101 -9.53 1.98 81.54
N LYS A 102 -10.32 1.15 82.21
CA LYS A 102 -11.11 0.10 81.58
C LYS A 102 -12.20 0.73 80.72
N PRO A 103 -12.52 0.15 79.56
CA PRO A 103 -13.61 0.63 78.71
C PRO A 103 -14.98 0.41 79.36
N ASN A 104 -15.97 1.21 78.97
CA ASN A 104 -17.36 1.14 79.43
C ASN A 104 -17.49 1.00 80.96
N THR A 105 -16.64 1.72 81.70
CA THR A 105 -16.52 1.59 83.16
C THR A 105 -16.76 2.95 83.79
N THR A 106 -17.65 2.98 84.79
CA THR A 106 -17.88 4.17 85.62
C THR A 106 -16.84 4.24 86.73
N TYR A 107 -16.18 5.39 86.81
CA TYR A 107 -15.21 5.76 87.83
C TYR A 107 -15.79 6.86 88.74
N THR A 108 -15.31 6.87 89.98
CA THR A 108 -15.61 7.90 90.98
C THR A 108 -14.32 8.56 91.39
N GLY A 109 -14.19 9.86 91.15
CA GLY A 109 -13.16 10.70 91.73
C GLY A 109 -13.61 11.20 93.10
N ARG A 110 -12.69 11.21 94.07
CA ARG A 110 -12.92 11.72 95.43
C ARG A 110 -11.73 12.53 95.91
N ILE A 111 -12.00 13.78 96.29
CA ILE A 111 -11.10 14.60 97.13
C ILE A 111 -11.62 14.52 98.56
N LYS A 112 -10.82 14.00 99.48
CA LYS A 112 -11.20 13.88 100.89
C LYS A 112 -11.08 15.20 101.65
N THR A 113 -11.87 15.33 102.71
CA THR A 113 -11.76 16.37 103.75
C THR A 113 -10.36 16.49 104.40
N GLY A 114 -9.48 15.50 104.21
CA GLY A 114 -8.08 15.58 104.63
C GLY A 114 -7.22 16.60 103.87
N VAL A 115 -7.69 17.12 102.72
CA VAL A 115 -6.99 18.16 101.95
C VAL A 115 -7.22 19.53 102.61
N LYS A 116 -6.15 20.32 102.74
CA LYS A 116 -6.15 21.64 103.40
C LYS A 116 -5.55 22.73 102.53
N ASP A 117 -6.00 23.98 102.73
CA ASP A 117 -5.35 25.17 102.18
C ASP A 117 -4.01 25.47 102.88
N VAL A 118 -3.31 26.52 102.43
CA VAL A 118 -2.03 26.94 103.03
C VAL A 118 -2.18 27.53 104.45
N MET A 119 -3.39 27.94 104.84
CA MET A 119 -3.73 28.43 106.18
C MET A 119 -4.19 27.31 107.13
N GLY A 120 -4.38 26.09 106.62
CA GLY A 120 -4.78 24.91 107.38
C GLY A 120 -6.29 24.63 107.40
N ASN A 121 -7.11 25.40 106.67
CA ASN A 121 -8.54 25.13 106.53
C ASN A 121 -8.76 23.91 105.65
N ALA A 122 -9.60 22.98 106.12
CA ALA A 122 -9.89 21.75 105.40
C ALA A 122 -11.06 21.92 104.42
N LEU A 123 -11.08 21.08 103.39
CA LEU A 123 -12.30 20.87 102.60
C LEU A 123 -13.42 20.38 103.54
N GLN A 124 -14.56 21.06 103.54
CA GLN A 124 -15.65 20.84 104.52
C GLN A 124 -16.35 19.48 104.38
N THR A 125 -16.47 18.99 103.14
CA THR A 125 -17.06 17.68 102.82
C THR A 125 -16.28 17.04 101.68
N ASP A 126 -16.15 15.71 101.69
CA ASP A 126 -15.53 14.99 100.56
C ASP A 126 -16.19 15.41 99.25
N TYR A 127 -15.40 15.91 98.30
CA TYR A 127 -15.89 16.25 96.97
C TYR A 127 -15.85 15.00 96.11
N VAL A 128 -17.02 14.55 95.64
CA VAL A 128 -17.18 13.32 94.89
C VAL A 128 -17.82 13.62 93.54
N TRP A 129 -17.23 13.09 92.48
CA TRP A 129 -17.79 13.16 91.14
C TRP A 129 -17.62 11.82 90.43
N THR A 130 -18.45 11.57 89.44
CA THR A 130 -18.40 10.36 88.62
C THR A 130 -18.12 10.69 87.18
N PHE A 131 -17.56 9.73 86.45
CA PHE A 131 -17.42 9.79 85.00
C PHE A 131 -17.37 8.37 84.43
N SER A 132 -17.75 8.19 83.18
CA SER A 132 -17.75 6.89 82.51
C SER A 132 -16.89 6.92 81.26
N THR A 133 -16.00 5.95 81.15
CA THR A 133 -15.19 5.75 79.94
C THR A 133 -16.04 5.26 78.77
N GLY A 134 -15.60 5.56 77.54
CA GLY A 134 -16.26 5.09 76.32
C GLY A 134 -16.13 3.58 76.09
N MET A 135 -16.89 3.08 75.10
CA MET A 135 -16.72 1.71 74.59
C MET A 135 -15.38 1.55 73.85
N VAL A 136 -14.89 0.31 73.75
CA VAL A 136 -13.73 0.00 72.88
C VAL A 136 -14.12 0.24 71.43
N ILE A 137 -13.41 1.15 70.75
CA ILE A 137 -13.53 1.34 69.31
C ILE A 137 -12.36 0.61 68.64
N VAL A 138 -12.67 -0.44 67.88
CA VAL A 138 -11.67 -1.20 67.14
C VAL A 138 -11.37 -0.47 65.82
N PRO A 139 -10.11 -0.08 65.56
CA PRO A 139 -9.76 0.54 64.29
C PRO A 139 -9.95 -0.44 63.13
N THR A 140 -10.34 0.10 61.98
CA THR A 140 -10.47 -0.63 60.71
C THR A 140 -9.78 0.15 59.60
N VAL A 141 -9.35 -0.54 58.54
CA VAL A 141 -8.87 0.11 57.31
C VAL A 141 -10.07 0.36 56.40
N ILE A 142 -10.31 1.62 56.04
CA ILE A 142 -11.42 2.04 55.17
C ILE A 142 -11.04 1.89 53.70
N THR A 143 -9.88 2.44 53.31
CA THR A 143 -9.42 2.44 51.92
C THR A 143 -7.92 2.21 51.85
N THR A 144 -7.47 1.66 50.73
CA THR A 144 -6.06 1.56 50.37
C THR A 144 -5.84 2.13 48.97
N ASP A 145 -4.66 2.70 48.74
CA ASP A 145 -4.19 3.08 47.41
C ASP A 145 -2.74 2.63 47.25
N PRO A 146 -2.41 1.67 46.37
CA PRO A 146 -3.33 1.00 45.44
C PRO A 146 -4.47 0.23 46.12
N ALA A 147 -5.61 0.18 45.44
CA ALA A 147 -6.74 -0.65 45.85
C ALA A 147 -6.33 -2.15 45.83
N ASN A 148 -7.00 -2.97 46.64
CA ASN A 148 -6.73 -4.40 46.67
C ASN A 148 -6.94 -5.05 45.28
N ASN A 149 -5.94 -5.83 44.84
CA ASN A 149 -5.82 -6.45 43.52
C ASN A 149 -5.74 -5.45 42.35
N ALA A 150 -5.37 -4.18 42.59
CA ALA A 150 -5.13 -3.23 41.50
C ALA A 150 -4.02 -3.76 40.57
N THR A 151 -4.22 -3.62 39.26
CA THR A 151 -3.22 -3.94 38.23
C THR A 151 -2.74 -2.66 37.54
N ASN A 152 -1.63 -2.74 36.80
CA ASN A 152 -1.03 -1.60 36.11
C ASN A 152 -0.72 -0.43 37.07
N VAL A 153 -0.19 -0.75 38.25
CA VAL A 153 0.24 0.26 39.21
C VAL A 153 1.58 0.88 38.76
N PRO A 154 1.69 2.22 38.68
CA PRO A 154 2.94 2.88 38.32
C PRO A 154 4.10 2.51 39.24
N LEU A 155 5.32 2.45 38.70
CA LEU A 155 6.48 1.99 39.46
C LEU A 155 6.93 2.96 40.56
N ASN A 156 6.54 4.23 40.48
CA ASN A 156 6.83 5.26 41.49
C ASN A 156 5.67 5.47 42.48
N LYS A 157 4.69 4.56 42.52
CA LYS A 157 3.49 4.70 43.34
C LYS A 157 3.82 4.70 44.84
N THR A 158 3.32 5.72 45.54
CA THR A 158 3.23 5.72 47.01
C THR A 158 2.06 4.84 47.45
N ILE A 159 2.26 4.08 48.52
CA ILE A 159 1.27 3.12 49.03
C ILE A 159 0.62 3.74 50.27
N THR A 160 -0.69 3.84 50.33
CA THR A 160 -1.43 4.47 51.43
C THR A 160 -2.55 3.58 51.96
N ALA A 161 -2.91 3.80 53.22
CA ALA A 161 -4.11 3.26 53.83
C ALA A 161 -4.77 4.29 54.76
N THR A 162 -6.09 4.35 54.75
CA THR A 162 -6.89 5.24 55.62
C THR A 162 -7.57 4.42 56.71
N PHE A 163 -7.38 4.81 57.97
CA PHE A 163 -8.02 4.18 59.13
C PHE A 163 -9.35 4.86 59.49
N SER A 164 -10.24 4.11 60.14
CA SER A 164 -11.55 4.61 60.59
C SER A 164 -11.49 5.60 61.76
N ILE A 165 -10.37 5.58 62.49
CA ILE A 165 -10.08 6.48 63.60
C ILE A 165 -8.58 6.83 63.61
N PRO A 166 -8.17 7.93 64.26
CA PRO A 166 -6.76 8.23 64.48
C PRO A 166 -6.02 7.10 65.20
N MET A 167 -4.84 6.76 64.69
CA MET A 167 -3.94 5.75 65.19
C MET A 167 -2.84 6.39 66.06
N ASP A 168 -2.22 5.61 66.94
CA ASP A 168 -1.01 6.02 67.65
C ASP A 168 0.18 5.99 66.68
N PRO A 169 0.76 7.15 66.31
CA PRO A 169 1.83 7.22 65.32
C PRO A 169 3.07 6.41 65.69
N LEU A 170 3.33 6.18 66.99
CA LEU A 170 4.47 5.39 67.45
C LEU A 170 4.33 3.90 67.10
N THR A 171 3.08 3.44 66.94
CA THR A 171 2.77 2.07 66.55
C THR A 171 2.67 1.87 65.04
N ILE A 172 2.79 2.93 64.24
CA ILE A 172 2.77 2.88 62.77
C ILE A 172 4.22 3.01 62.26
N ASN A 173 4.86 1.88 61.98
CA ASN A 173 6.28 1.81 61.63
C ASN A 173 6.56 0.60 60.71
N ASN A 174 7.82 0.37 60.34
CA ASN A 174 8.19 -0.69 59.38
C ASN A 174 7.92 -2.12 59.88
N PHE A 175 7.57 -2.32 61.16
CA PHE A 175 7.13 -3.62 61.70
C PHE A 175 5.61 -3.80 61.64
N THR A 176 4.86 -2.72 61.51
CA THR A 176 3.39 -2.74 61.52
C THR A 176 2.77 -2.34 60.19
N PHE A 177 3.50 -1.68 59.30
CA PHE A 177 3.14 -1.47 57.90
C PHE A 177 4.26 -2.04 57.02
N ILE A 178 4.04 -3.24 56.49
CA ILE A 178 5.05 -4.03 55.79
C ILE A 178 4.66 -4.13 54.32
N VAL A 179 5.58 -3.80 53.41
CA VAL A 179 5.43 -4.00 51.97
C VAL A 179 6.43 -5.04 51.51
N ASN A 180 5.96 -6.11 50.88
CA ASN A 180 6.79 -7.22 50.42
C ASN A 180 6.63 -7.50 48.92
N GLN A 181 7.74 -7.84 48.28
CA GLN A 181 7.82 -8.49 46.98
C GLN A 181 8.09 -9.99 47.21
N GLY A 182 7.03 -10.81 47.19
CA GLY A 182 7.17 -12.22 47.60
C GLY A 182 7.67 -12.32 49.05
N THR A 183 8.85 -12.91 49.26
CA THR A 183 9.50 -13.01 50.58
C THR A 183 10.42 -11.85 50.92
N ASN A 184 10.69 -10.95 49.97
CA ASN A 184 11.63 -9.84 50.16
C ASN A 184 10.90 -8.58 50.63
N SER A 185 11.41 -7.93 51.68
CA SER A 185 10.87 -6.66 52.15
C SER A 185 11.30 -5.50 51.24
N VAL A 186 10.36 -4.61 50.94
CA VAL A 186 10.61 -3.39 50.16
C VAL A 186 11.03 -2.29 51.11
N ALA A 187 12.19 -1.67 50.83
CA ALA A 187 12.65 -0.52 51.59
C ALA A 187 11.81 0.73 51.27
N GLY A 188 11.46 1.49 52.31
CA GLY A 188 10.66 2.71 52.18
C GLY A 188 10.64 3.52 53.46
N THR A 189 10.01 4.69 53.36
CA THR A 189 9.75 5.59 54.50
C THR A 189 8.27 5.61 54.81
N ILE A 190 7.92 5.68 56.09
CA ILE A 190 6.55 5.77 56.56
C ILE A 190 6.30 7.18 57.09
N ALA A 191 5.20 7.77 56.65
CA ALA A 191 4.63 8.99 57.21
C ALA A 191 3.19 8.72 57.65
N TYR A 192 2.78 9.33 58.76
CA TYR A 192 1.41 9.24 59.28
C TYR A 192 0.87 10.63 59.56
N ALA A 193 -0.29 10.95 58.98
CA ALA A 193 -0.96 12.25 59.16
C ALA A 193 -2.48 12.09 59.17
N GLY A 194 -3.14 12.69 60.17
CA GLY A 194 -4.58 12.54 60.37
C GLY A 194 -4.94 11.08 60.66
N SER A 195 -5.63 10.43 59.71
CA SER A 195 -5.95 9.00 59.75
C SER A 195 -5.30 8.21 58.62
N VAL A 196 -4.31 8.77 57.92
CA VAL A 196 -3.70 8.17 56.72
C VAL A 196 -2.25 7.82 56.99
N VAL A 197 -1.89 6.56 56.74
CA VAL A 197 -0.49 6.12 56.64
C VAL A 197 -0.07 6.14 55.17
N THR A 198 1.13 6.65 54.91
CA THR A 198 1.77 6.70 53.60
C THR A 198 3.13 6.04 53.66
N PHE A 199 3.34 5.01 52.83
CA PHE A 199 4.62 4.37 52.59
C PHE A 199 5.16 4.82 51.23
N THR A 200 6.36 5.39 51.24
CA THR A 200 7.07 5.81 50.03
C THR A 200 8.26 4.88 49.80
N PRO A 201 8.23 4.01 48.77
CA PRO A 201 9.39 3.17 48.42
C PRO A 201 10.65 4.01 48.17
N THR A 202 11.83 3.55 48.63
CA THR A 202 13.10 4.26 48.39
C THR A 202 13.62 4.11 46.97
N ALA A 203 13.23 3.02 46.29
CA ALA A 203 13.51 2.76 44.89
C ALA A 203 12.20 2.51 44.13
N ALA A 204 12.21 2.75 42.82
CA ALA A 204 11.07 2.39 41.98
C ALA A 204 10.75 0.89 42.10
N LEU A 205 9.47 0.57 42.15
CA LEU A 205 8.97 -0.79 42.17
C LEU A 205 9.36 -1.53 40.89
N THR A 206 9.51 -2.84 40.97
CA THR A 206 9.87 -3.70 39.84
C THR A 206 8.66 -3.84 38.90
N PRO A 207 8.82 -3.78 37.57
CA PRO A 207 7.73 -4.03 36.62
C PRO A 207 7.11 -5.42 36.74
N ASN A 208 5.84 -5.56 36.35
CA ASN A 208 5.07 -6.82 36.31
C ASN A 208 5.20 -7.67 37.59
N THR A 209 5.15 -7.02 38.75
CA THR A 209 5.46 -7.64 40.04
C THR A 209 4.28 -7.48 40.99
N ILE A 210 3.91 -8.56 41.66
CA ILE A 210 2.92 -8.55 42.74
C ILE A 210 3.60 -8.09 44.03
N TYR A 211 3.04 -7.05 44.65
CA TYR A 211 3.41 -6.58 45.97
C TYR A 211 2.28 -6.89 46.95
N THR A 212 2.66 -7.39 48.13
CA THR A 212 1.74 -7.66 49.23
C THR A 212 2.02 -6.67 50.35
N VAL A 213 0.99 -5.95 50.79
CA VAL A 213 1.07 -5.02 51.91
C VAL A 213 0.33 -5.61 53.10
N THR A 214 0.95 -5.57 54.26
CA THR A 214 0.39 -6.04 55.53
C THR A 214 0.42 -4.92 56.55
N ILE A 215 -0.75 -4.56 57.08
CA ILE A 215 -0.84 -3.80 58.33
C ILE A 215 -1.10 -4.80 59.44
N THR A 216 -0.16 -4.93 60.39
CA THR A 216 -0.27 -5.93 61.45
C THR A 216 -1.20 -5.46 62.57
N ASN A 217 -1.67 -6.39 63.40
CA ASN A 217 -2.38 -6.07 64.65
C ASN A 217 -1.48 -5.39 65.71
N GLY A 218 -0.20 -5.12 65.41
CA GLY A 218 0.64 -4.25 66.21
C GLY A 218 0.29 -2.75 66.08
N ALA A 219 -0.40 -2.36 65.00
CA ALA A 219 -0.91 -1.01 64.80
C ALA A 219 -2.11 -0.75 65.73
N LYS A 220 -2.03 0.27 66.58
CA LYS A 220 -3.03 0.58 67.63
C LYS A 220 -3.57 1.99 67.51
N ASN A 221 -4.79 2.19 68.00
CA ASN A 221 -5.34 3.54 68.21
C ASN A 221 -4.72 4.24 69.43
N LEU A 222 -5.06 5.51 69.65
CA LEU A 222 -4.56 6.28 70.79
C LEU A 222 -4.93 5.67 72.15
N ASP A 223 -6.05 4.93 72.23
CA ASP A 223 -6.48 4.18 73.42
C ASP A 223 -5.79 2.81 73.56
N GLY A 224 -4.84 2.47 72.68
CA GLY A 224 -4.08 1.21 72.69
C GLY A 224 -4.81 -0.01 72.12
N THR A 225 -5.99 0.18 71.52
CA THR A 225 -6.75 -0.90 70.87
C THR A 225 -6.13 -1.23 69.51
N PRO A 226 -5.72 -2.49 69.25
CA PRO A 226 -5.15 -2.89 67.98
C PRO A 226 -6.21 -3.08 66.88
N LEU A 227 -5.77 -3.20 65.62
CA LEU A 227 -6.60 -3.81 64.58
C LEU A 227 -7.06 -5.22 65.02
N ALA A 228 -8.30 -5.59 64.68
CA ALA A 228 -8.85 -6.90 65.04
C ALA A 228 -8.02 -8.08 64.49
N ALA A 229 -7.45 -7.91 63.30
CA ALA A 229 -6.58 -8.85 62.63
C ALA A 229 -5.61 -8.09 61.72
N ASN A 230 -4.61 -8.79 61.19
CA ASN A 230 -3.76 -8.22 60.14
C ASN A 230 -4.62 -7.88 58.93
N TYR A 231 -4.46 -6.67 58.40
CA TYR A 231 -5.08 -6.25 57.15
C TYR A 231 -4.08 -6.47 56.01
N VAL A 232 -4.42 -7.33 55.06
CA VAL A 232 -3.54 -7.71 53.95
C VAL A 232 -4.21 -7.40 52.62
N TRP A 233 -3.48 -6.73 51.73
CA TRP A 233 -3.91 -6.53 50.35
C TRP A 233 -2.72 -6.69 49.42
N ASN A 234 -3.00 -6.87 48.13
CA ASN A 234 -1.96 -6.94 47.11
C ASN A 234 -2.26 -5.98 45.95
N PHE A 235 -1.25 -5.69 45.15
CA PHE A 235 -1.38 -5.01 43.87
C PHE A 235 -0.26 -5.46 42.91
N THR A 236 -0.47 -5.26 41.61
CA THR A 236 0.46 -5.64 40.56
C THR A 236 0.92 -4.39 39.79
N THR A 237 2.23 -4.20 39.69
CA THR A 237 2.82 -3.11 38.92
C THR A 237 2.67 -3.30 37.41
N GLU A 238 2.76 -2.20 36.67
CA GLU A 238 2.74 -2.18 35.20
C GLU A 238 3.76 -3.14 34.58
N ALA A 239 3.34 -3.82 33.50
CA ALA A 239 4.22 -4.69 32.73
C ALA A 239 5.11 -3.90 31.75
N PRO A 240 6.31 -4.40 31.41
CA PRO A 240 7.12 -3.81 30.34
C PRO A 240 6.35 -3.72 29.01
N PRO A 241 6.54 -2.65 28.23
CA PRO A 241 5.99 -2.57 26.88
C PRO A 241 6.46 -3.76 26.03
N THR A 242 5.60 -4.19 25.12
CA THR A 242 5.91 -5.21 24.12
C THR A 242 5.56 -4.70 22.73
N VAL A 243 6.27 -5.17 21.69
CA VAL A 243 5.89 -4.91 20.30
C VAL A 243 4.84 -5.95 19.90
N THR A 244 3.64 -5.48 19.57
CA THR A 244 2.48 -6.33 19.24
C THR A 244 2.33 -6.59 17.75
N ALA A 245 2.84 -5.69 16.91
CA ALA A 245 2.84 -5.84 15.45
C ALA A 245 4.00 -5.08 14.81
N THR A 246 4.48 -5.57 13.68
CA THR A 246 5.43 -4.85 12.81
C THR A 246 4.95 -4.86 11.37
N ASP A 247 5.27 -3.80 10.64
CA ASP A 247 5.12 -3.74 9.19
C ASP A 247 6.39 -3.14 8.57
N PRO A 248 7.15 -3.87 7.75
CA PRO A 248 6.91 -5.25 7.34
C PRO A 248 6.91 -6.25 8.50
N THR A 249 6.17 -7.34 8.33
CA THR A 249 6.21 -8.47 9.25
C THR A 249 7.61 -9.12 9.23
N ASN A 250 7.97 -9.81 10.31
CA ASN A 250 9.28 -10.46 10.41
C ASN A 250 9.49 -11.48 9.27
N ASN A 251 10.64 -11.38 8.61
CA ASN A 251 11.04 -12.13 7.42
C ASN A 251 10.17 -11.89 6.16
N ALA A 252 9.44 -10.78 6.08
CA ALA A 252 8.74 -10.39 4.86
C ALA A 252 9.72 -10.25 3.69
N LYS A 253 9.32 -10.72 2.50
CA LYS A 253 10.10 -10.64 1.26
C LYS A 253 9.39 -9.78 0.23
N GLY A 254 10.13 -9.24 -0.74
CA GLY A 254 9.53 -8.43 -1.80
C GLY A 254 9.03 -7.07 -1.32
N VAL A 255 9.59 -6.57 -0.21
CA VAL A 255 9.16 -5.31 0.38
C VAL A 255 9.51 -4.13 -0.54
N SER A 256 8.56 -3.21 -0.70
CA SER A 256 8.73 -2.00 -1.51
C SER A 256 9.92 -1.16 -1.07
N LEU A 257 10.64 -0.56 -2.02
CA LEU A 257 11.83 0.25 -1.73
C LEU A 257 11.53 1.56 -1.00
N ASN A 258 10.27 1.99 -0.96
CA ASN A 258 9.82 3.18 -0.24
C ASN A 258 8.98 2.84 1.02
N LYS A 259 9.05 1.60 1.50
CA LYS A 259 8.23 1.15 2.62
C LYS A 259 8.50 1.97 3.90
N THR A 260 7.45 2.53 4.49
CA THR A 260 7.55 3.01 5.87
C THR A 260 7.52 1.80 6.80
N VAL A 261 8.55 1.67 7.63
CA VAL A 261 8.69 0.58 8.59
C VAL A 261 8.02 1.01 9.89
N THR A 262 7.14 0.18 10.44
CA THR A 262 6.39 0.50 11.66
C THR A 262 6.48 -0.61 12.69
N ALA A 263 6.29 -0.21 13.96
CA ALA A 263 6.07 -1.12 15.07
C ALA A 263 5.00 -0.55 15.99
N THR A 264 4.06 -1.39 16.40
CA THR A 264 2.99 -1.05 17.34
C THR A 264 3.31 -1.64 18.71
N PHE A 265 3.15 -0.85 19.76
CA PHE A 265 3.41 -1.25 21.14
C PHE A 265 2.13 -1.60 21.90
N SER A 266 2.26 -2.40 22.96
CA SER A 266 1.15 -2.77 23.86
C SER A 266 0.62 -1.61 24.70
N VAL A 267 1.43 -0.57 24.89
CA VAL A 267 1.11 0.64 25.66
C VAL A 267 1.70 1.88 24.97
N PRO A 268 1.22 3.10 25.29
CA PRO A 268 1.85 4.33 24.84
C PRO A 268 3.31 4.45 25.30
N MET A 269 4.17 4.88 24.37
CA MET A 269 5.60 5.08 24.53
C MET A 269 5.93 6.56 24.67
N ASP A 270 7.03 6.87 25.34
CA ASP A 270 7.59 8.23 25.38
C ASP A 270 8.27 8.54 24.03
N PRO A 271 7.74 9.47 23.22
CA PRO A 271 8.29 9.79 21.91
C PRO A 271 9.73 10.30 21.96
N LEU A 272 10.18 10.90 23.07
CA LEU A 272 11.55 11.40 23.21
C LEU A 272 12.57 10.26 23.29
N THR A 273 12.12 9.09 23.75
CA THR A 273 12.95 7.88 23.81
C THR A 273 12.94 7.07 22.51
N LEU A 274 12.11 7.43 21.53
CA LEU A 274 12.03 6.78 20.22
C LEU A 274 12.78 7.61 19.18
N ASN A 275 14.07 7.37 19.04
CA ASN A 275 14.98 8.15 18.20
C ASN A 275 15.95 7.23 17.44
N SER A 276 16.91 7.82 16.71
CA SER A 276 17.84 7.09 15.84
C SER A 276 18.80 6.15 16.58
N THR A 277 18.85 6.18 17.91
CA THR A 277 19.63 5.24 18.73
C THR A 277 18.79 4.07 19.24
N THR A 278 17.48 4.26 19.37
CA THR A 278 16.57 3.27 19.95
C THR A 278 15.69 2.58 18.92
N PHE A 279 15.46 3.17 17.75
CA PHE A 279 14.88 2.51 16.58
C PHE A 279 15.86 2.64 15.43
N THR A 280 16.55 1.55 15.10
CA THR A 280 17.51 1.50 14.01
C THR A 280 17.06 0.56 12.90
N VAL A 281 17.27 0.96 11.64
CA VAL A 281 17.15 0.09 10.46
C VAL A 281 18.53 -0.04 9.82
N LYS A 282 19.02 -1.26 9.59
CA LYS A 282 20.35 -1.53 9.04
C LYS A 282 20.31 -2.55 7.90
N HIS A 283 21.21 -2.43 6.93
CA HIS A 283 21.58 -3.55 6.04
C HIS A 283 23.08 -3.81 6.18
N GLY A 284 23.45 -5.04 6.54
CA GLY A 284 24.81 -5.33 7.00
C GLY A 284 25.22 -4.42 8.16
N THR A 285 26.33 -3.70 8.01
CA THR A 285 26.85 -2.74 9.00
C THR A 285 26.33 -1.31 8.81
N PHE A 286 25.70 -0.99 7.68
CA PHE A 286 25.25 0.36 7.35
C PHE A 286 23.90 0.67 8.00
N THR A 287 23.80 1.83 8.63
CA THR A 287 22.54 2.35 9.18
C THR A 287 21.82 3.17 8.11
N VAL A 288 20.55 2.86 7.87
CA VAL A 288 19.70 3.58 6.93
C VAL A 288 19.32 4.92 7.54
N PRO A 289 19.64 6.06 6.90
CA PRO A 289 19.13 7.36 7.33
C PRO A 289 17.62 7.44 7.13
N GLY A 290 16.90 7.99 8.10
CA GLY A 290 15.46 8.16 8.00
C GLY A 290 14.90 9.02 9.12
N VAL A 291 13.61 9.32 8.99
CA VAL A 291 12.85 10.10 9.96
C VAL A 291 12.01 9.16 10.80
N ILE A 292 12.00 9.37 12.12
CA ILE A 292 11.17 8.63 13.06
C ILE A 292 10.02 9.53 13.49
N THR A 293 8.80 8.99 13.44
CA THR A 293 7.58 9.63 13.92
C THR A 293 6.83 8.67 14.84
N TYR A 294 6.03 9.22 15.74
CA TYR A 294 5.24 8.43 16.69
C TYR A 294 3.82 8.98 16.79
N ALA A 295 2.82 8.11 16.67
CA ALA A 295 1.42 8.48 16.80
C ALA A 295 0.61 7.33 17.41
N GLY A 296 -0.25 7.64 18.39
CA GLY A 296 -1.00 6.63 19.14
C GLY A 296 -0.05 5.69 19.89
N SER A 297 -0.01 4.42 19.48
CA SER A 297 0.92 3.40 19.99
C SER A 297 1.91 2.90 18.93
N THR A 298 2.02 3.59 17.79
CA THR A 298 2.80 3.12 16.64
C THR A 298 3.94 4.08 16.33
N VAL A 299 5.16 3.54 16.27
CA VAL A 299 6.34 4.23 15.77
C VAL A 299 6.53 3.91 14.30
N SER A 300 6.90 4.92 13.50
CA SER A 300 7.11 4.81 12.07
C SER A 300 8.49 5.36 11.69
N PHE A 301 9.23 4.61 10.87
CA PHE A 301 10.50 4.97 10.28
C PHE A 301 10.34 5.09 8.76
N THR A 302 10.64 6.27 8.21
CA THR A 302 10.65 6.52 6.77
C THR A 302 12.08 6.80 6.31
N ALA A 303 12.61 5.92 5.46
CA ALA A 303 13.97 6.06 4.91
C ALA A 303 14.07 7.30 4.01
N THR A 304 15.10 8.12 4.19
CA THR A 304 15.28 9.38 3.43
C THR A 304 15.50 9.13 1.93
N ASN A 305 16.30 8.11 1.60
CA ASN A 305 16.67 7.78 0.22
C ASN A 305 16.03 6.47 -0.26
N GLY A 306 15.04 5.95 0.46
CA GLY A 306 14.51 4.60 0.25
C GLY A 306 15.51 3.50 0.60
N TYR A 307 15.15 2.26 0.24
CA TYR A 307 15.99 1.08 0.43
C TYR A 307 16.64 0.62 -0.88
N VAL A 308 17.75 -0.09 -0.75
CA VAL A 308 18.43 -0.76 -1.86
C VAL A 308 17.69 -2.05 -2.17
N ALA A 309 17.53 -2.35 -3.47
CA ALA A 309 16.86 -3.56 -3.94
C ALA A 309 17.60 -4.85 -3.53
N ASN A 310 16.86 -5.95 -3.35
CA ASN A 310 17.37 -7.29 -3.03
C ASN A 310 18.32 -7.34 -1.82
N ASN A 311 18.03 -6.59 -0.76
CA ASN A 311 18.85 -6.54 0.44
C ASN A 311 18.04 -6.92 1.68
N ASP A 312 18.70 -7.59 2.61
CA ASP A 312 18.14 -7.88 3.94
C ASP A 312 18.36 -6.69 4.87
N TYR A 313 17.26 -6.21 5.44
CA TYR A 313 17.24 -5.17 6.45
C TYR A 313 16.91 -5.77 7.81
N THR A 314 17.66 -5.36 8.83
CA THR A 314 17.39 -5.66 10.22
C THR A 314 16.93 -4.40 10.92
N VAL A 315 15.78 -4.49 11.56
CA VAL A 315 15.23 -3.44 12.40
C VAL A 315 15.43 -3.82 13.85
N THR A 316 15.80 -2.86 14.68
CA THR A 316 16.00 -3.06 16.12
C THR A 316 15.35 -1.93 16.88
N ILE A 317 14.47 -2.29 17.82
CA ILE A 317 14.02 -1.39 18.88
C ILE A 317 14.73 -1.81 20.16
N THR A 318 15.54 -0.92 20.73
CA THR A 318 16.37 -1.25 21.90
C THR A 318 15.62 -1.08 23.21
N THR A 319 16.16 -1.62 24.30
CA THR A 319 15.68 -1.37 25.67
C THR A 319 15.77 0.09 26.11
N GLY A 320 16.38 0.98 25.31
CA GLY A 320 16.35 2.42 25.53
C GLY A 320 14.97 3.05 25.25
N ALA A 321 14.10 2.38 24.47
CA ALA A 321 12.73 2.83 24.24
C ALA A 321 11.87 2.54 25.48
N LYS A 322 11.18 3.56 26.00
CA LYS A 322 10.41 3.50 27.26
C LYS A 322 8.94 3.84 27.06
N SER A 323 8.08 3.28 27.91
CA SER A 323 6.68 3.71 28.04
C SER A 323 6.61 5.15 28.56
N VAL A 324 5.43 5.79 28.46
CA VAL A 324 5.19 7.11 29.10
C VAL A 324 5.41 7.08 30.62
N SER A 325 5.27 5.91 31.26
CA SER A 325 5.57 5.68 32.68
C SER A 325 7.07 5.41 32.94
N GLY A 326 7.93 5.49 31.93
CA GLY A 326 9.38 5.30 32.03
C GLY A 326 9.85 3.84 32.03
N ILE A 327 8.98 2.87 31.74
CA ILE A 327 9.33 1.44 31.75
C ILE A 327 9.97 1.04 30.41
N PRO A 328 11.22 0.54 30.40
CA PRO A 328 11.87 0.10 29.18
C PRO A 328 11.27 -1.19 28.62
N LEU A 329 11.47 -1.45 27.32
CA LEU A 329 11.28 -2.81 26.78
C LEU A 329 12.10 -3.82 27.60
N ALA A 330 11.54 -5.01 27.84
CA ALA A 330 12.23 -6.06 28.59
C ALA A 330 13.50 -6.57 27.88
N ASN A 331 13.47 -6.62 26.54
CA ASN A 331 14.58 -7.00 25.68
C ASN A 331 14.56 -6.15 24.40
N ASN A 332 15.69 -6.09 23.70
CA ASN A 332 15.69 -5.55 22.34
C ASN A 332 14.74 -6.35 21.46
N TYR A 333 13.88 -5.66 20.71
CA TYR A 333 13.01 -6.29 19.72
C TYR A 333 13.67 -6.19 18.34
N VAL A 334 13.93 -7.33 17.71
CA VAL A 334 14.64 -7.41 16.44
C VAL A 334 13.81 -8.17 15.42
N TRP A 335 13.63 -7.61 14.24
CA TRP A 335 13.01 -8.29 13.10
C TRP A 335 13.71 -7.95 11.80
N LYS A 336 13.46 -8.75 10.76
CA LYS A 336 14.09 -8.59 9.45
C LYS A 336 13.06 -8.48 8.34
N PHE A 337 13.45 -7.87 7.23
CA PHE A 337 12.71 -7.94 5.96
C PHE A 337 13.68 -7.86 4.78
N THR A 338 13.26 -8.40 3.63
CA THR A 338 14.03 -8.38 2.38
C THR A 338 13.30 -7.53 1.35
N THR A 339 14.00 -6.55 0.79
CA THR A 339 13.45 -5.69 -0.27
C THR A 339 13.29 -6.43 -1.59
N ALA A 340 12.38 -5.96 -2.44
CA ALA A 340 12.15 -6.53 -3.76
C ALA A 340 13.42 -6.49 -4.63
N ALA A 341 13.59 -7.53 -5.45
CA ALA A 341 14.65 -7.58 -6.44
C ALA A 341 14.37 -6.63 -7.62
N ALA A 342 15.43 -6.16 -8.26
CA ALA A 342 15.32 -5.39 -9.50
C ALA A 342 14.72 -6.29 -10.62
N PRO A 343 13.80 -5.77 -11.45
CA PRO A 343 13.30 -6.50 -12.60
C PRO A 343 14.41 -6.74 -13.62
N THR A 344 14.31 -7.86 -14.33
CA THR A 344 15.17 -8.23 -15.46
C THR A 344 14.31 -8.59 -16.67
N VAL A 345 14.81 -8.32 -17.89
CA VAL A 345 14.16 -8.79 -19.12
C VAL A 345 14.58 -10.24 -19.36
N THR A 346 13.61 -11.15 -19.41
CA THR A 346 13.82 -12.59 -19.56
C THR A 346 13.68 -13.06 -21.00
N ALA A 347 12.90 -12.35 -21.82
CA ALA A 347 12.72 -12.65 -23.24
C ALA A 347 12.37 -11.39 -24.03
N THR A 348 12.70 -11.39 -25.33
CA THR A 348 12.31 -10.37 -26.29
C THR A 348 11.78 -11.01 -27.56
N ASP A 349 10.86 -10.32 -28.23
CA ASP A 349 10.40 -10.68 -29.58
C ASP A 349 10.25 -9.40 -30.41
N PRO A 350 11.05 -9.19 -31.47
CA PRO A 350 12.08 -10.10 -31.98
C PRO A 350 13.21 -10.36 -30.98
N LEU A 351 13.82 -11.54 -31.08
CA LEU A 351 15.03 -11.88 -30.35
C LEU A 351 16.17 -10.91 -30.72
N ASN A 352 17.11 -10.70 -29.80
CA ASN A 352 18.29 -9.87 -30.08
C ASN A 352 19.06 -10.40 -31.30
N ASN A 353 19.39 -9.50 -32.22
CA ASN A 353 19.98 -9.76 -33.54
C ASN A 353 19.14 -10.61 -34.50
N ALA A 354 17.82 -10.74 -34.29
CA ALA A 354 16.94 -11.41 -35.24
C ALA A 354 17.01 -10.73 -36.63
N THR A 355 17.02 -11.51 -37.70
CA THR A 355 16.98 -11.05 -39.09
C THR A 355 15.68 -11.48 -39.76
N GLY A 356 15.32 -10.85 -40.87
CA GLY A 356 14.10 -11.22 -41.60
C GLY A 356 12.81 -10.86 -40.87
N VAL A 357 12.85 -9.90 -39.95
CA VAL A 357 11.67 -9.50 -39.18
C VAL A 357 10.63 -8.85 -40.10
N ASN A 358 9.37 -9.29 -39.98
CA ASN A 358 8.25 -8.74 -40.74
C ASN A 358 8.06 -7.24 -40.45
N LEU A 359 7.64 -6.49 -41.46
CA LEU A 359 7.56 -5.03 -41.37
C LEU A 359 6.46 -4.53 -40.41
N ASN A 360 5.44 -5.34 -40.11
CA ASN A 360 4.34 -4.99 -39.21
C ASN A 360 4.53 -5.57 -37.79
N LYS A 361 5.75 -5.94 -37.41
CA LYS A 361 6.01 -6.66 -36.16
C LYS A 361 5.83 -5.75 -34.93
N THR A 362 5.00 -6.20 -33.99
CA THR A 362 4.98 -5.66 -32.61
C THR A 362 6.23 -6.15 -31.87
N VAL A 363 6.94 -5.22 -31.22
CA VAL A 363 8.15 -5.51 -30.45
C VAL A 363 7.77 -5.72 -28.99
N THR A 364 8.20 -6.82 -28.37
CA THR A 364 7.83 -7.16 -26.99
C THR A 364 9.03 -7.49 -26.13
N ALA A 365 8.85 -7.31 -24.82
CA ALA A 365 9.81 -7.70 -23.80
C ALA A 365 9.07 -8.26 -22.58
N THR A 366 9.49 -9.43 -22.11
CA THR A 366 8.94 -10.10 -20.92
C THR A 366 9.89 -9.91 -19.75
N PHE A 367 9.35 -9.60 -18.58
CA PHE A 367 10.10 -9.32 -17.36
C PHE A 367 10.02 -10.48 -16.35
N SER A 368 11.01 -10.55 -15.45
CA SER A 368 11.08 -11.53 -14.36
C SER A 368 10.07 -11.30 -13.23
N THR A 369 9.41 -10.13 -13.22
CA THR A 369 8.38 -9.76 -12.25
C THR A 369 7.39 -8.78 -12.89
N ALA A 370 6.28 -8.53 -12.20
CA ALA A 370 5.30 -7.54 -12.64
C ALA A 370 5.88 -6.12 -12.56
N MET A 371 5.79 -5.40 -13.67
CA MET A 371 6.19 -4.00 -13.81
C MET A 371 5.07 -3.05 -13.36
N ASP A 372 5.44 -1.85 -12.92
CA ASP A 372 4.49 -0.75 -12.72
C ASP A 372 4.10 -0.18 -14.10
N PRO A 373 2.83 -0.33 -14.55
CA PRO A 373 2.40 0.12 -15.86
C PRO A 373 2.56 1.63 -16.11
N LEU A 374 2.62 2.45 -15.05
CA LEU A 374 2.85 3.89 -15.20
C LEU A 374 4.30 4.22 -15.59
N THR A 375 5.23 3.33 -15.25
CA THR A 375 6.66 3.48 -15.55
C THR A 375 7.09 2.77 -16.82
N ILE A 376 6.23 1.92 -17.42
CA ILE A 376 6.46 1.25 -18.70
C ILE A 376 5.62 1.93 -19.78
N ASN A 377 6.23 2.88 -20.48
CA ASN A 377 5.54 3.72 -21.46
C ASN A 377 6.51 4.10 -22.60
N ALA A 378 6.07 4.97 -23.51
CA ALA A 378 6.86 5.35 -24.69
C ALA A 378 8.17 6.10 -24.37
N THR A 379 8.38 6.60 -23.14
CA THR A 379 9.67 7.19 -22.73
C THR A 379 10.64 6.15 -22.18
N THR A 380 10.13 5.03 -21.64
CA THR A 380 10.96 4.00 -21.01
C THR A 380 11.11 2.74 -21.86
N PHE A 381 10.19 2.44 -22.78
CA PHE A 381 10.34 1.44 -23.83
C PHE A 381 10.33 2.17 -25.18
N THR A 382 11.53 2.37 -25.73
CA THR A 382 11.75 3.15 -26.95
C THR A 382 12.26 2.27 -28.09
N LEU A 383 12.01 2.71 -29.33
CA LEU A 383 12.49 2.06 -30.55
C LEU A 383 13.13 3.10 -31.47
N ARG A 384 14.30 2.78 -32.01
CA ARG A 384 15.06 3.67 -32.91
C ARG A 384 15.54 2.94 -34.15
N GLN A 385 15.69 3.67 -35.25
CA GLN A 385 16.44 3.28 -36.44
C GLN A 385 17.63 4.24 -36.56
N GLY A 386 18.85 3.75 -36.29
CA GLY A 386 19.99 4.63 -36.09
C GLY A 386 19.70 5.67 -34.99
N THR A 387 19.73 6.96 -35.36
CA THR A 387 19.38 8.08 -34.46
C THR A 387 17.88 8.43 -34.47
N THR A 388 17.13 7.97 -35.47
CA THR A 388 15.72 8.30 -35.68
C THR A 388 14.84 7.58 -34.67
N VAL A 389 13.94 8.30 -33.99
CA VAL A 389 12.95 7.70 -33.09
C VAL A 389 11.78 7.16 -33.89
N ILE A 390 11.41 5.91 -33.63
CA ILE A 390 10.21 5.30 -34.20
C ILE A 390 9.05 5.54 -33.24
N ALA A 391 7.98 6.16 -33.74
CA ALA A 391 6.77 6.38 -32.96
C ALA A 391 5.99 5.07 -32.79
N GLY A 392 5.45 4.84 -31.60
CA GLY A 392 4.65 3.67 -31.29
C GLY A 392 3.90 3.81 -29.97
N VAL A 393 2.93 2.93 -29.76
CA VAL A 393 2.16 2.83 -28.53
C VAL A 393 2.73 1.71 -27.69
N VAL A 394 2.98 1.98 -26.41
CA VAL A 394 3.39 0.97 -25.43
C VAL A 394 2.16 0.50 -24.66
N SER A 395 1.96 -0.81 -24.61
CA SER A 395 0.99 -1.47 -23.75
C SER A 395 1.69 -2.48 -22.85
N TYR A 396 1.05 -2.85 -21.74
CA TYR A 396 1.61 -3.77 -20.77
C TYR A 396 0.52 -4.72 -20.26
N SER A 397 0.80 -6.03 -20.26
CA SER A 397 -0.11 -7.07 -19.77
C SER A 397 0.66 -8.24 -19.16
N GLY A 398 0.23 -8.69 -17.98
CA GLY A 398 0.92 -9.74 -17.22
C GLY A 398 2.33 -9.29 -16.82
N THR A 399 3.35 -9.89 -17.46
CA THR A 399 4.77 -9.53 -17.33
C THR A 399 5.38 -9.05 -18.65
N THR A 400 4.58 -8.75 -19.66
CA THR A 400 5.06 -8.42 -21.00
C THR A 400 4.66 -6.99 -21.40
N ALA A 401 5.65 -6.20 -21.79
CA ALA A 401 5.45 -4.92 -22.46
C ALA A 401 5.50 -5.11 -23.97
N SER A 402 4.62 -4.41 -24.69
CA SER A 402 4.49 -4.45 -26.13
C SER A 402 4.58 -3.04 -26.70
N PHE A 403 5.52 -2.82 -27.60
CA PHE A 403 5.65 -1.61 -28.40
C PHE A 403 5.06 -1.88 -29.78
N ASN A 404 3.95 -1.21 -30.10
CA ASN A 404 3.29 -1.29 -31.40
C ASN A 404 3.64 -0.04 -32.23
N PRO A 405 4.49 -0.15 -33.28
CA PRO A 405 4.82 0.98 -34.14
C PRO A 405 3.58 1.59 -34.80
N VAL A 406 3.56 2.92 -34.96
CA VAL A 406 2.45 3.60 -35.68
C VAL A 406 2.48 3.26 -37.18
N ASN A 407 3.69 3.20 -37.75
CA ASN A 407 3.92 2.84 -39.14
C ASN A 407 4.69 1.52 -39.21
N SER A 408 4.46 0.75 -40.27
CA SER A 408 5.30 -0.42 -40.59
C SER A 408 6.77 -0.02 -40.70
N PHE A 409 7.66 -0.93 -40.31
CA PHE A 409 9.09 -0.79 -40.49
C PHE A 409 9.48 -0.70 -41.96
N GLU A 410 10.59 -0.02 -42.22
CA GLU A 410 11.24 -0.01 -43.52
C GLU A 410 12.08 -1.28 -43.69
N ALA A 411 12.02 -1.85 -44.88
CA ALA A 411 12.69 -3.09 -45.24
C ALA A 411 14.22 -2.95 -45.28
N GLY A 412 14.93 -4.01 -44.92
CA GLY A 412 16.39 -4.08 -44.95
C GLY A 412 17.11 -3.24 -43.88
N LEU A 413 16.38 -2.57 -42.98
CA LEU A 413 16.96 -1.74 -41.92
C LEU A 413 17.05 -2.45 -40.58
N THR A 414 18.04 -2.03 -39.79
CA THR A 414 18.22 -2.45 -38.39
C THR A 414 17.56 -1.46 -37.43
N TYR A 415 16.81 -2.00 -36.49
CA TYR A 415 16.13 -1.28 -35.42
C TYR A 415 16.73 -1.65 -34.07
N THR A 416 16.76 -0.70 -33.15
CA THR A 416 17.25 -0.85 -31.77
C THR A 416 16.13 -0.52 -30.80
N ALA A 417 15.72 -1.50 -30.01
CA ALA A 417 14.78 -1.34 -28.92
C ALA A 417 15.53 -1.15 -27.60
N THR A 418 14.99 -0.32 -26.72
CA THR A 418 15.60 -0.02 -25.42
C THR A 418 14.54 0.08 -24.34
N ILE A 419 14.70 -0.70 -23.28
CA ILE A 419 14.01 -0.49 -22.00
C ILE A 419 14.98 0.22 -21.04
N THR A 420 14.64 1.43 -20.63
CA THR A 420 15.50 2.27 -19.79
C THR A 420 15.40 1.88 -18.30
N THR A 421 16.35 2.36 -17.48
CA THR A 421 16.27 2.26 -16.02
C THR A 421 15.11 3.06 -15.39
N GLY A 422 14.39 3.88 -16.17
CA GLY A 422 13.16 4.52 -15.71
C GLY A 422 12.00 3.55 -15.48
N ALA A 423 12.06 2.37 -16.09
CA ALA A 423 11.11 1.29 -15.92
C ALA A 423 11.28 0.60 -14.55
N LYS A 424 10.20 0.49 -13.77
CA LYS A 424 10.22 -0.05 -12.40
C LYS A 424 9.22 -1.19 -12.23
N ASN A 425 9.51 -2.08 -11.28
CA ASN A 425 8.52 -3.04 -10.81
C ASN A 425 7.49 -2.40 -9.87
N VAL A 426 6.43 -3.14 -9.54
CA VAL A 426 5.37 -2.67 -8.62
C VAL A 426 5.90 -2.30 -7.22
N ALA A 427 7.07 -2.80 -6.83
CA ALA A 427 7.74 -2.51 -5.57
C ALA A 427 8.72 -1.31 -5.67
N GLY A 428 8.74 -0.62 -6.80
CA GLY A 428 9.55 0.58 -7.05
C GLY A 428 11.00 0.33 -7.44
N ALA A 429 11.44 -0.93 -7.61
CA ALA A 429 12.80 -1.26 -8.04
C ALA A 429 12.94 -1.08 -9.56
N SER A 430 13.94 -0.28 -9.98
CA SER A 430 14.29 -0.07 -11.39
C SER A 430 15.09 -1.23 -11.97
N LEU A 431 15.12 -1.36 -13.30
CA LEU A 431 16.16 -2.18 -13.95
C LEU A 431 17.55 -1.70 -13.51
N ALA A 432 18.48 -2.65 -13.36
CA ALA A 432 19.86 -2.34 -12.98
C ALA A 432 20.60 -1.53 -14.07
N ASN A 433 20.31 -1.81 -15.34
CA ASN A 433 20.87 -1.13 -16.51
C ASN A 433 19.79 -1.02 -17.60
N ASN A 434 19.99 -0.14 -18.57
CA ASN A 434 19.17 -0.14 -19.78
C ASN A 434 19.31 -1.50 -20.48
N TYR A 435 18.18 -2.11 -20.84
CA TYR A 435 18.16 -3.32 -21.64
C TYR A 435 18.01 -2.95 -23.11
N VAL A 436 19.02 -3.26 -23.92
CA VAL A 436 19.10 -2.87 -25.33
C VAL A 436 19.19 -4.12 -26.19
N TRP A 437 18.41 -4.19 -27.26
CA TRP A 437 18.50 -5.24 -28.26
C TRP A 437 18.20 -4.69 -29.65
N THR A 438 18.71 -5.39 -30.66
CA THR A 438 18.54 -5.01 -32.06
C THR A 438 17.85 -6.10 -32.85
N PHE A 439 17.25 -5.73 -33.99
CA PHE A 439 16.77 -6.67 -34.99
C PHE A 439 16.80 -6.02 -36.37
N SER A 440 16.89 -6.82 -37.43
CA SER A 440 16.86 -6.36 -38.82
C SER A 440 15.62 -6.87 -39.52
N THR A 441 14.97 -5.98 -40.24
CA THR A 441 13.78 -6.29 -41.04
C THR A 441 14.14 -7.13 -42.25
N VAL A 442 13.13 -7.78 -42.82
CA VAL A 442 13.27 -8.46 -44.12
C VAL A 442 13.84 -7.50 -45.16
N ASN A 443 14.93 -7.90 -45.82
CA ASN A 443 15.50 -7.14 -46.93
C ASN A 443 14.61 -7.35 -48.17
N PRO A 444 14.33 -6.33 -48.99
CA PRO A 444 13.71 -6.57 -50.29
C PRO A 444 14.62 -7.54 -51.05
N ALA A 445 14.07 -8.69 -51.47
CA ALA A 445 14.83 -9.60 -52.31
C ALA A 445 15.33 -8.83 -53.53
N VAL A 446 16.64 -8.91 -53.83
CA VAL A 446 17.17 -8.39 -55.11
C VAL A 446 16.52 -9.23 -56.21
N VAL A 447 15.46 -8.70 -56.80
CA VAL A 447 14.75 -9.38 -57.87
C VAL A 447 15.55 -9.11 -59.15
N THR A 448 16.33 -10.09 -59.58
CA THR A 448 16.91 -10.04 -60.92
C THR A 448 15.78 -10.04 -61.96
N PRO A 449 15.86 -9.21 -63.01
CA PRO A 449 14.88 -9.22 -64.09
C PRO A 449 14.68 -10.65 -64.59
N PRO A 450 13.43 -11.09 -64.83
CA PRO A 450 13.17 -12.38 -65.42
C PRO A 450 13.98 -12.55 -66.72
N PRO A 451 14.59 -13.73 -66.97
CA PRO A 451 15.34 -14.00 -68.19
C PRO A 451 14.54 -13.75 -69.49
N ALA A 452 13.21 -13.64 -69.41
CA ALA A 452 12.33 -13.37 -70.53
C ALA A 452 12.48 -11.98 -71.17
N ALA A 453 13.15 -11.02 -70.52
CA ALA A 453 13.61 -9.80 -71.21
C ALA A 453 14.77 -10.10 -72.20
N ALA A 454 15.42 -11.26 -72.07
CA ALA A 454 16.49 -11.74 -72.95
C ALA A 454 16.07 -12.85 -73.94
N SER A 455 14.83 -13.36 -73.87
CA SER A 455 14.33 -14.40 -74.78
C SER A 455 13.01 -14.02 -75.45
N GLY A 456 13.09 -13.42 -76.65
CA GLY A 456 12.14 -13.66 -77.74
C GLY A 456 10.68 -13.17 -77.63
N LEU A 457 10.14 -12.79 -76.46
CA LEU A 457 8.73 -12.40 -76.34
C LEU A 457 8.44 -11.00 -76.92
N PHE A 458 8.27 -10.93 -78.25
CA PHE A 458 8.03 -9.68 -78.97
C PHE A 458 6.55 -9.31 -79.13
N PHE A 459 5.64 -10.12 -78.57
CA PHE A 459 4.20 -9.83 -78.60
C PHE A 459 3.78 -8.85 -77.51
N GLY A 460 3.04 -7.81 -77.92
CA GLY A 460 2.31 -6.93 -77.01
C GLY A 460 1.04 -7.57 -76.46
N VAL A 461 0.40 -8.41 -77.28
CA VAL A 461 -0.79 -9.18 -76.93
C VAL A 461 -0.64 -10.62 -77.39
N PHE A 462 -0.98 -11.57 -76.53
CA PHE A 462 -1.03 -12.98 -76.89
C PHE A 462 -2.30 -13.66 -76.38
N GLY A 463 -3.10 -14.24 -77.28
CA GLY A 463 -4.43 -14.77 -77.01
C GLY A 463 -4.54 -16.29 -76.98
N GLY A 464 -3.57 -16.99 -76.37
CA GLY A 464 -3.59 -18.44 -76.21
C GLY A 464 -4.04 -19.21 -77.46
N ASN A 465 -4.83 -20.27 -77.27
CA ASN A 465 -5.49 -21.01 -78.35
C ASN A 465 -6.96 -20.59 -78.59
N ALA A 466 -7.46 -19.61 -77.83
CA ALA A 466 -8.83 -19.11 -77.92
C ALA A 466 -8.97 -17.79 -78.73
N GLY A 467 -7.86 -17.20 -79.16
CA GLY A 467 -7.84 -16.04 -80.05
C GLY A 467 -7.83 -14.68 -79.34
N ILE A 468 -8.08 -13.62 -80.10
CA ILE A 468 -8.04 -12.23 -79.62
C ILE A 468 -9.27 -11.51 -80.15
N THR A 469 -10.01 -10.84 -79.27
CA THR A 469 -11.26 -10.16 -79.64
C THR A 469 -11.21 -8.69 -79.31
N ASN A 470 -11.44 -7.85 -80.33
CA ASN A 470 -11.75 -6.45 -80.16
C ASN A 470 -13.23 -6.18 -80.46
N GLN A 471 -13.84 -5.37 -79.59
CA GLN A 471 -15.21 -4.88 -79.72
C GLN A 471 -15.30 -3.34 -79.71
N GLY A 472 -14.17 -2.64 -79.80
CA GLY A 472 -14.09 -1.19 -79.80
C GLY A 472 -13.57 -0.59 -81.11
N LEU A 473 -13.88 0.69 -81.33
CA LEU A 473 -13.47 1.46 -82.51
C LEU A 473 -12.11 2.15 -82.34
N ASN A 474 -11.66 2.31 -81.10
CA ASN A 474 -10.46 3.07 -80.76
C ASN A 474 -9.39 2.16 -80.12
N THR A 475 -9.45 0.86 -80.39
CA THR A 475 -8.43 -0.07 -79.91
C THR A 475 -7.17 0.08 -80.75
N VAL A 476 -6.03 0.33 -80.09
CA VAL A 476 -4.74 0.54 -80.73
C VAL A 476 -3.68 -0.30 -80.02
N ILE A 477 -3.00 -1.16 -80.76
CA ILE A 477 -1.90 -1.97 -80.26
C ILE A 477 -0.60 -1.48 -80.90
N ASN A 478 0.26 -0.86 -80.11
CA ASN A 478 1.58 -0.39 -80.53
C ASN A 478 2.62 -1.51 -80.40
N GLY A 479 2.46 -2.56 -81.21
CA GLY A 479 3.33 -3.73 -81.25
C GLY A 479 2.73 -4.89 -82.05
N ASN A 480 3.38 -6.06 -81.99
CA ASN A 480 2.88 -7.29 -82.61
C ASN A 480 1.83 -7.98 -81.72
N ILE A 481 0.88 -8.70 -82.31
CA ILE A 481 -0.05 -9.57 -81.58
C ILE A 481 -0.03 -11.00 -82.11
N GLY A 482 -0.33 -11.98 -81.27
CA GLY A 482 -0.24 -13.39 -81.66
C GLY A 482 -1.24 -14.31 -80.97
N THR A 483 -1.58 -15.41 -81.63
CA THR A 483 -2.35 -16.52 -81.05
C THR A 483 -2.05 -17.81 -81.79
N THR A 484 -2.06 -18.95 -81.09
CA THR A 484 -1.99 -20.27 -81.74
C THR A 484 -3.32 -20.70 -82.35
N ALA A 485 -4.39 -19.92 -82.13
CA ALA A 485 -5.69 -20.11 -82.73
C ALA A 485 -5.70 -19.84 -84.25
N ALA A 486 -6.71 -20.36 -84.93
CA ALA A 486 -7.01 -20.02 -86.31
C ALA A 486 -7.30 -18.52 -86.46
N ALA A 487 -6.96 -17.94 -87.62
CA ALA A 487 -7.19 -16.52 -87.92
C ALA A 487 -8.66 -16.07 -87.69
N THR A 488 -9.62 -16.97 -87.86
CA THR A 488 -11.06 -16.72 -87.64
C THR A 488 -11.42 -16.43 -86.18
N LEU A 489 -10.54 -16.72 -85.23
CA LEU A 489 -10.70 -16.40 -83.81
C LEU A 489 -9.99 -15.09 -83.41
N VAL A 490 -9.40 -14.39 -84.38
CA VAL A 490 -9.01 -12.99 -84.23
C VAL A 490 -10.11 -12.12 -84.85
N THR A 491 -10.67 -11.21 -84.06
CA THR A 491 -11.80 -10.39 -84.49
C THR A 491 -11.62 -8.91 -84.15
N GLY A 492 -12.03 -8.05 -85.08
CA GLY A 492 -12.00 -6.60 -84.91
C GLY A 492 -10.61 -5.97 -85.05
N PHE A 493 -9.75 -6.50 -85.90
CA PHE A 493 -8.41 -5.94 -86.09
C PHE A 493 -8.01 -5.84 -87.56
N HIS A 494 -7.15 -4.87 -87.86
CA HIS A 494 -6.34 -4.83 -89.07
C HIS A 494 -4.85 -4.79 -88.74
N ASP A 495 -4.07 -5.50 -89.55
CA ASP A 495 -2.62 -5.54 -89.49
C ASP A 495 -2.03 -4.28 -90.12
N GLY A 496 -1.25 -3.51 -89.36
CA GLY A 496 -0.66 -2.27 -89.83
C GLY A 496 0.57 -2.43 -90.72
N THR A 497 1.07 -3.66 -90.89
CA THR A 497 2.23 -3.99 -91.73
C THR A 497 1.81 -4.57 -93.08
N THR A 498 0.81 -5.46 -93.10
CA THR A 498 0.32 -6.10 -94.34
C THR A 498 -1.00 -5.54 -94.84
N GLY A 499 -1.78 -4.86 -93.99
CA GLY A 499 -3.14 -4.42 -94.30
C GLY A 499 -4.20 -5.52 -94.18
N ASP A 500 -3.84 -6.70 -93.68
CA ASP A 500 -4.76 -7.82 -93.52
C ASP A 500 -5.86 -7.50 -92.50
N VAL A 501 -7.11 -7.89 -92.81
CA VAL A 501 -8.29 -7.63 -91.97
C VAL A 501 -8.76 -8.92 -91.30
N TYR A 502 -8.97 -8.87 -89.98
CA TYR A 502 -9.40 -9.97 -89.13
C TYR A 502 -10.78 -9.67 -88.56
N THR A 503 -11.82 -10.09 -89.30
CA THR A 503 -13.25 -10.04 -88.92
C THR A 503 -13.68 -8.69 -88.33
N GLU A 504 -13.50 -7.61 -89.10
CA GLU A 504 -13.95 -6.27 -88.73
C GLU A 504 -15.41 -6.00 -89.14
N THR A 505 -16.05 -5.16 -88.35
CA THR A 505 -17.38 -4.56 -88.58
C THR A 505 -17.26 -3.06 -88.35
N PRO A 506 -18.26 -2.25 -88.74
CA PRO A 506 -18.28 -0.82 -88.43
C PRO A 506 -18.26 -0.47 -86.94
N LEU A 507 -18.28 -1.45 -86.02
CA LEU A 507 -18.32 -1.26 -84.57
C LEU A 507 -17.06 -1.75 -83.83
N ASN A 508 -16.10 -2.38 -84.52
CA ASN A 508 -14.93 -2.98 -83.87
C ASN A 508 -13.62 -2.88 -84.67
N VAL A 509 -13.34 -1.73 -85.27
CA VAL A 509 -12.11 -1.52 -86.08
C VAL A 509 -10.92 -1.21 -85.18
N GLY A 510 -10.08 -2.20 -84.88
CA GLY A 510 -8.89 -2.06 -84.05
C GLY A 510 -7.61 -2.03 -84.87
N ARG A 511 -6.67 -1.15 -84.53
CA ARG A 511 -5.39 -1.02 -85.26
C ARG A 511 -4.25 -1.72 -84.54
N VAL A 512 -3.50 -2.55 -85.25
CA VAL A 512 -2.23 -3.10 -84.78
C VAL A 512 -1.10 -2.43 -85.55
N SER A 513 -0.16 -1.75 -84.88
CA SER A 513 0.96 -1.10 -85.57
C SER A 513 2.02 -2.09 -86.08
N GLY A 514 2.09 -3.27 -85.44
CA GLY A 514 2.93 -4.39 -85.86
C GLY A 514 2.11 -5.44 -86.63
N ARG A 515 2.66 -6.64 -86.66
CA ARG A 515 2.10 -7.79 -87.37
C ARG A 515 1.19 -8.63 -86.48
N ILE A 516 0.16 -9.22 -87.08
CA ILE A 516 -0.79 -10.15 -86.49
C ILE A 516 -0.38 -11.58 -86.87
N HIS A 517 -0.06 -12.40 -85.87
CA HIS A 517 0.41 -13.77 -86.07
C HIS A 517 -0.62 -14.80 -85.61
N THR A 518 -1.24 -15.51 -86.56
CA THR A 518 -2.25 -16.55 -86.30
C THR A 518 -1.99 -17.83 -87.12
N ALA A 519 -2.68 -18.91 -86.76
CA ALA A 519 -2.75 -20.12 -87.58
C ALA A 519 -3.68 -19.95 -88.80
N PRO A 520 -3.56 -20.83 -89.83
CA PRO A 520 -4.48 -20.86 -90.97
C PRO A 520 -5.97 -20.93 -90.55
N PRO A 521 -6.92 -20.53 -91.41
CA PRO A 521 -6.75 -20.09 -92.80
C PRO A 521 -6.26 -18.63 -92.93
N ALA A 522 -6.13 -18.15 -94.17
CA ALA A 522 -5.80 -16.74 -94.46
C ALA A 522 -6.75 -15.77 -93.71
N PRO A 523 -6.25 -14.63 -93.18
CA PRO A 523 -4.91 -14.09 -93.39
C PRO A 523 -3.77 -14.80 -92.63
N GLY A 524 -4.10 -15.75 -91.75
CA GLY A 524 -3.12 -16.63 -91.10
C GLY A 524 -2.41 -17.59 -92.07
N SER A 525 -1.25 -18.10 -91.66
CA SER A 525 -0.44 -19.03 -92.44
C SER A 525 0.34 -19.99 -91.53
N ALA A 526 0.86 -21.08 -92.08
CA ALA A 526 1.70 -22.00 -91.31
C ALA A 526 2.98 -21.33 -90.75
N ALA A 527 3.60 -20.44 -91.53
CA ALA A 527 4.77 -19.67 -91.08
C ALA A 527 4.41 -18.71 -89.92
N SER A 528 3.27 -18.03 -90.04
CA SER A 528 2.72 -17.20 -88.97
C SER A 528 2.39 -18.02 -87.71
N ALA A 529 1.82 -19.22 -87.88
CA ALA A 529 1.52 -20.14 -86.79
C ALA A 529 2.79 -20.60 -86.03
N ALA A 530 3.88 -20.88 -86.74
CA ALA A 530 5.16 -21.25 -86.13
C ALA A 530 5.71 -20.12 -85.25
N ILE A 531 5.61 -18.88 -85.71
CA ILE A 531 5.99 -17.69 -84.94
C ILE A 531 5.12 -17.52 -83.69
N ALA A 532 3.80 -17.66 -83.83
CA ALA A 532 2.89 -17.61 -82.69
C ALA A 532 3.14 -18.75 -81.68
N THR A 533 3.48 -19.94 -82.17
CA THR A 533 3.83 -21.10 -81.33
C THR A 533 5.09 -20.84 -80.52
N GLN A 534 6.13 -20.26 -81.12
CA GLN A 534 7.31 -19.83 -80.38
C GLN A 534 6.97 -18.75 -79.34
N GLY A 535 6.09 -17.80 -79.68
CA GLY A 535 5.60 -16.80 -78.72
C GLY A 535 4.92 -17.42 -77.50
N LEU A 536 4.16 -18.50 -77.66
CA LEU A 536 3.55 -19.23 -76.55
C LEU A 536 4.61 -19.93 -75.68
N VAL A 537 5.65 -20.49 -76.28
CA VAL A 537 6.78 -21.09 -75.54
C VAL A 537 7.47 -20.02 -74.68
N ASP A 538 7.78 -18.87 -75.27
CA ASP A 538 8.41 -17.75 -74.58
C ASP A 538 7.50 -17.18 -73.47
N ALA A 539 6.19 -17.12 -73.71
CA ALA A 539 5.20 -16.70 -72.72
C ALA A 539 5.13 -17.65 -71.51
N ASN A 540 5.18 -18.95 -71.75
CA ASN A 540 5.22 -19.96 -70.68
C ASN A 540 6.52 -19.87 -69.88
N ALA A 541 7.67 -19.69 -70.55
CA ALA A 541 8.95 -19.50 -69.88
C ALA A 541 8.93 -18.24 -68.99
N ALA A 542 8.39 -17.13 -69.51
CA ALA A 542 8.21 -15.90 -68.76
C ALA A 542 7.31 -16.12 -67.53
N TYR A 543 6.14 -16.75 -67.69
CA TYR A 543 5.21 -17.06 -66.61
C TYR A 543 5.86 -17.89 -65.48
N LEU A 544 6.59 -18.95 -65.85
CA LEU A 544 7.27 -19.81 -64.88
C LEU A 544 8.37 -19.05 -64.13
N SER A 545 9.13 -18.19 -64.82
CA SER A 545 10.26 -17.45 -64.24
C SER A 545 9.87 -16.44 -63.15
N ILE A 546 8.62 -15.95 -63.18
CA ILE A 546 8.05 -15.04 -62.17
C ILE A 546 7.11 -15.75 -61.17
N SER A 547 6.99 -17.06 -61.26
CA SER A 547 6.08 -17.86 -60.42
C SER A 547 6.50 -17.87 -58.94
N PRO A 548 5.57 -18.12 -58.00
CA PRO A 548 5.89 -18.31 -56.58
C PRO A 548 6.92 -19.42 -56.31
N ALA A 549 7.04 -20.39 -57.22
CA ALA A 549 8.02 -21.48 -57.11
C ALA A 549 9.45 -21.00 -57.45
N GLN A 550 9.61 -20.15 -58.47
CA GLN A 550 10.91 -19.63 -58.92
C GLN A 550 11.33 -18.34 -58.19
N LYS A 551 10.36 -17.60 -57.65
CA LYS A 551 10.53 -16.34 -56.92
C LYS A 551 9.70 -16.40 -55.63
N PRO A 552 10.11 -17.22 -54.63
CA PRO A 552 9.41 -17.33 -53.35
C PRO A 552 9.61 -16.09 -52.47
N GLY A 553 8.83 -15.99 -51.38
CA GLY A 553 9.05 -14.97 -50.33
C GLY A 553 8.35 -13.63 -50.53
N GLY A 554 7.31 -13.56 -51.36
CA GLY A 554 6.53 -12.32 -51.54
C GLY A 554 5.62 -11.98 -50.35
N MET A 555 5.55 -10.68 -50.01
CA MET A 555 4.67 -10.16 -48.96
C MET A 555 3.27 -9.78 -49.51
N ASP A 556 2.25 -9.77 -48.64
CA ASP A 556 0.89 -9.30 -48.98
C ASP A 556 0.58 -7.98 -48.23
N PRO A 557 0.98 -6.81 -48.77
CA PRO A 557 1.00 -5.54 -48.03
C PRO A 557 -0.39 -4.98 -47.72
N GLY A 558 -1.44 -5.44 -48.41
CA GLY A 558 -2.81 -4.96 -48.23
C GLY A 558 -3.84 -6.08 -48.19
N ALA A 559 -3.42 -7.29 -47.81
CA ALA A 559 -4.29 -8.48 -47.73
C ALA A 559 -5.10 -8.72 -49.02
N GLY A 560 -4.44 -8.58 -50.17
CA GLY A 560 -5.04 -8.71 -51.50
C GLY A 560 -5.54 -7.41 -52.13
N GLU A 561 -5.61 -6.29 -51.41
CA GLU A 561 -5.94 -4.97 -51.98
C GLU A 561 -4.69 -4.08 -52.09
N LEU A 562 -4.40 -3.60 -53.30
CA LEU A 562 -3.20 -2.81 -53.61
C LEU A 562 -3.49 -1.33 -53.85
N GLY A 563 -4.76 -0.92 -53.96
CA GLY A 563 -5.13 0.48 -54.13
C GLY A 563 -4.75 1.35 -52.93
N ASN A 564 -4.33 2.58 -53.20
CA ASN A 564 -3.77 3.54 -52.24
C ASN A 564 -2.42 3.15 -51.60
N LEU A 565 -1.79 2.05 -52.04
CA LEU A 565 -0.46 1.69 -51.57
C LEU A 565 0.63 2.40 -52.37
N VAL A 566 1.74 2.69 -51.69
CA VAL A 566 3.03 3.05 -52.31
C VAL A 566 3.99 1.90 -52.04
N LEU A 567 4.37 1.18 -53.09
CA LEU A 567 5.16 -0.05 -52.97
C LEU A 567 6.58 0.15 -53.48
N ALA A 568 7.55 -0.20 -52.64
CA ALA A 568 8.95 -0.30 -52.99
C ALA A 568 9.20 -1.51 -53.93
N PRO A 569 10.38 -1.62 -54.57
CA PRO A 569 10.70 -2.76 -55.43
C PRO A 569 10.67 -4.08 -54.63
N GLY A 570 10.20 -5.17 -55.23
CA GLY A 570 10.13 -6.46 -54.55
C GLY A 570 9.15 -7.47 -55.13
N ILE A 571 9.02 -8.60 -54.43
CA ILE A 571 8.06 -9.66 -54.74
C ILE A 571 6.86 -9.50 -53.81
N TYR A 572 5.67 -9.55 -54.38
CA TYR A 572 4.39 -9.43 -53.69
C TYR A 572 3.55 -10.65 -54.01
N LYS A 573 3.02 -11.32 -52.99
CA LYS A 573 2.23 -12.53 -53.16
C LYS A 573 0.92 -12.41 -52.40
N SER A 574 -0.19 -12.53 -53.11
CA SER A 574 -1.51 -12.48 -52.48
C SER A 574 -1.72 -13.71 -51.59
N ALA A 575 -2.01 -13.49 -50.30
CA ALA A 575 -2.42 -14.54 -49.39
C ALA A 575 -3.84 -15.05 -49.73
N GLY A 576 -4.75 -14.13 -50.09
CA GLY A 576 -6.12 -14.42 -50.49
C GLY A 576 -6.28 -14.92 -51.93
N ALA A 577 -5.19 -15.35 -52.58
CA ALA A 577 -5.13 -15.78 -53.98
C ALA A 577 -5.60 -14.78 -55.05
N THR A 578 -5.98 -13.54 -54.73
CA THR A 578 -6.41 -12.51 -55.71
C THR A 578 -5.84 -11.16 -55.33
N PHE A 579 -5.33 -10.42 -56.33
CA PHE A 579 -5.02 -9.00 -56.16
C PHE A 579 -6.13 -8.12 -56.74
N LYS A 580 -6.46 -7.06 -56.01
CA LYS A 580 -7.40 -6.02 -56.41
C LYS A 580 -6.74 -4.65 -56.35
N ILE A 581 -7.07 -3.76 -57.27
CA ILE A 581 -6.78 -2.33 -57.22
C ILE A 581 -8.12 -1.63 -57.32
N SER A 582 -8.79 -1.46 -56.18
CA SER A 582 -10.18 -1.00 -56.11
C SER A 582 -10.37 0.25 -55.25
N ASN A 583 -9.58 0.40 -54.19
CA ASN A 583 -9.72 1.52 -53.25
C ASN A 583 -9.13 2.85 -53.76
N GLY A 584 -8.23 2.79 -54.74
CA GLY A 584 -7.49 3.93 -55.27
C GLY A 584 -6.33 3.49 -56.15
N ASP A 585 -5.52 4.43 -56.62
CA ASP A 585 -4.38 4.10 -57.48
C ASP A 585 -3.28 3.39 -56.69
N LEU A 586 -2.58 2.46 -57.34
CA LEU A 586 -1.35 1.87 -56.82
C LEU A 586 -0.17 2.71 -57.30
N THR A 587 0.77 3.05 -56.42
CA THR A 587 2.02 3.73 -56.76
C THR A 587 3.21 2.81 -56.57
N LEU A 588 4.05 2.67 -57.58
CA LEU A 588 5.30 1.91 -57.53
C LEU A 588 6.48 2.89 -57.52
N ASP A 589 7.25 2.86 -56.43
CA ASP A 589 8.32 3.81 -56.15
C ASP A 589 9.69 3.13 -56.25
N ALA A 590 10.44 3.45 -57.30
CA ALA A 590 11.78 2.91 -57.55
C ALA A 590 12.84 3.36 -56.55
N LYS A 591 12.54 4.36 -55.70
CA LYS A 591 13.52 4.96 -54.77
C LYS A 591 14.82 5.42 -55.46
N GLY A 592 14.73 5.83 -56.72
CA GLY A 592 15.86 6.29 -57.53
C GLY A 592 16.56 5.21 -58.34
N ASP A 593 16.19 3.93 -58.22
CA ASP A 593 16.77 2.84 -59.01
C ASP A 593 15.96 2.58 -60.30
N PRO A 594 16.47 2.95 -61.50
CA PRO A 594 15.78 2.68 -62.75
C PRO A 594 15.66 1.18 -63.06
N ASN A 595 16.47 0.33 -62.43
CA ASN A 595 16.43 -1.13 -62.60
C ASN A 595 15.56 -1.82 -61.55
N ALA A 596 14.86 -1.06 -60.70
CA ALA A 596 13.91 -1.59 -59.74
C ALA A 596 12.87 -2.51 -60.40
N VAL A 597 12.61 -3.66 -59.78
CA VAL A 597 11.69 -4.70 -60.28
C VAL A 597 10.55 -4.94 -59.29
N TRP A 598 9.34 -5.11 -59.83
CA TRP A 598 8.15 -5.53 -59.08
C TRP A 598 7.60 -6.82 -59.68
N ILE A 599 7.39 -7.84 -58.85
CA ILE A 599 6.69 -9.07 -59.24
C ILE A 599 5.47 -9.25 -58.36
N PHE A 600 4.28 -9.21 -58.94
CA PHE A 600 3.02 -9.49 -58.28
C PHE A 600 2.54 -10.89 -58.62
N GLN A 601 2.35 -11.73 -57.61
CA GLN A 601 1.95 -13.13 -57.74
C GLN A 601 0.58 -13.37 -57.12
N THR A 602 -0.36 -13.78 -57.96
CA THR A 602 -1.72 -14.14 -57.56
C THR A 602 -2.09 -15.50 -58.11
N ALA A 603 -2.59 -16.41 -57.27
CA ALA A 603 -2.92 -17.79 -57.66
C ALA A 603 -4.27 -17.91 -58.38
N ALA A 604 -5.14 -16.91 -58.27
CA ALA A 604 -6.38 -16.77 -59.00
C ALA A 604 -6.35 -15.48 -59.83
N GLY A 605 -7.12 -14.46 -59.46
CA GLY A 605 -7.37 -13.31 -60.32
C GLY A 605 -6.52 -12.06 -60.06
N LEU A 606 -6.53 -11.15 -61.03
CA LEU A 606 -6.19 -9.75 -60.89
C LEU A 606 -7.40 -8.90 -61.30
N THR A 607 -7.84 -7.96 -60.46
CA THR A 607 -8.92 -7.03 -60.79
C THR A 607 -8.49 -5.60 -60.58
N VAL A 608 -8.55 -4.78 -61.62
CA VAL A 608 -8.22 -3.35 -61.56
C VAL A 608 -9.46 -2.55 -61.87
N GLY A 609 -9.77 -1.57 -61.01
CA GLY A 609 -10.97 -0.76 -61.14
C GLY A 609 -12.22 -1.39 -60.53
N ILE A 610 -13.26 -0.55 -60.45
CA ILE A 610 -14.61 -0.91 -60.01
C ILE A 610 -15.61 -0.46 -61.09
N ALA A 611 -16.88 -0.82 -60.94
CA ALA A 611 -17.95 -0.38 -61.84
C ALA A 611 -18.22 1.14 -61.72
N GLY A 612 -18.75 1.74 -62.78
CA GLY A 612 -19.17 3.14 -62.83
C GLY A 612 -18.17 4.09 -63.50
N PRO A 613 -18.60 5.31 -63.86
CA PRO A 613 -17.85 6.23 -64.73
C PRO A 613 -16.50 6.73 -64.15
N ASN A 614 -16.34 6.68 -62.82
CA ASN A 614 -15.10 7.02 -62.12
C ASN A 614 -14.42 5.77 -61.51
N GLY A 615 -14.82 4.59 -62.00
CA GLY A 615 -14.41 3.31 -61.44
C GLY A 615 -12.98 2.92 -61.78
N ALA A 616 -12.40 3.47 -62.85
CA ALA A 616 -11.05 3.18 -63.30
C ALA A 616 -9.99 3.43 -62.21
N LYS A 617 -8.94 2.61 -62.22
CA LYS A 617 -7.76 2.76 -61.37
C LYS A 617 -6.48 2.64 -62.19
N SER A 618 -5.42 3.22 -61.66
CA SER A 618 -4.12 3.27 -62.33
C SER A 618 -3.00 2.69 -61.48
N VAL A 619 -1.98 2.18 -62.16
CA VAL A 619 -0.68 1.81 -61.59
C VAL A 619 0.33 2.89 -62.00
N LYS A 620 0.66 3.77 -61.05
CA LYS A 620 1.56 4.91 -61.21
C LYS A 620 3.01 4.51 -60.95
N LEU A 621 3.92 5.02 -61.77
CA LEU A 621 5.36 4.83 -61.62
C LEU A 621 6.00 6.14 -61.15
N VAL A 622 6.84 6.09 -60.12
CA VAL A 622 7.56 7.27 -59.62
C VAL A 622 9.04 6.97 -59.38
N ASN A 623 9.85 8.03 -59.30
CA ASN A 623 11.27 7.99 -58.91
C ASN A 623 12.14 7.01 -59.69
N GLY A 624 11.94 6.93 -61.02
CA GLY A 624 12.73 6.07 -61.91
C GLY A 624 12.09 4.73 -62.25
N ALA A 625 10.92 4.40 -61.69
CA ALA A 625 10.26 3.12 -61.97
C ALA A 625 9.87 3.02 -63.46
N GLN A 626 10.09 1.84 -64.06
CA GLN A 626 9.85 1.58 -65.47
C GLN A 626 8.85 0.45 -65.68
N ALA A 627 7.92 0.63 -66.63
CA ALA A 627 6.87 -0.34 -66.92
C ALA A 627 7.41 -1.72 -67.33
N LYS A 628 8.57 -1.75 -68.00
CA LYS A 628 9.22 -2.99 -68.42
C LYS A 628 9.70 -3.88 -67.26
N ASN A 629 9.84 -3.32 -66.05
CA ASN A 629 10.29 -4.02 -64.85
C ASN A 629 9.14 -4.42 -63.90
N VAL A 630 7.88 -4.29 -64.35
CA VAL A 630 6.70 -4.65 -63.57
C VAL A 630 6.06 -5.90 -64.17
N TYR A 631 5.88 -6.95 -63.36
CA TYR A 631 5.38 -8.25 -63.80
C TYR A 631 4.21 -8.72 -62.95
N TRP A 632 3.18 -9.26 -63.61
CA TRP A 632 1.99 -9.81 -62.97
C TRP A 632 1.84 -11.28 -63.35
N TYR A 633 2.11 -12.17 -62.40
CA TYR A 633 1.81 -13.60 -62.47
C TYR A 633 0.36 -13.81 -62.02
N VAL A 634 -0.52 -14.20 -62.95
CA VAL A 634 -1.96 -14.37 -62.69
C VAL A 634 -2.39 -15.81 -62.95
N GLY A 635 -2.75 -16.51 -61.88
CA GLY A 635 -3.07 -17.93 -61.91
C GLY A 635 -4.33 -18.31 -62.67
N THR A 636 -5.27 -17.38 -62.85
CA THR A 636 -6.46 -17.55 -63.70
C THR A 636 -6.60 -16.38 -64.68
N ALA A 637 -7.41 -15.36 -64.38
CA ALA A 637 -7.77 -14.30 -65.31
C ALA A 637 -7.52 -12.90 -64.73
N ALA A 638 -7.18 -11.96 -65.61
CA ALA A 638 -7.03 -10.55 -65.27
C ALA A 638 -8.16 -9.71 -65.89
N VAL A 639 -8.83 -8.89 -65.08
CA VAL A 639 -9.89 -7.96 -65.51
C VAL A 639 -9.43 -6.54 -65.21
N ILE A 640 -9.23 -5.75 -66.26
CA ILE A 640 -8.62 -4.43 -66.17
C ILE A 640 -9.62 -3.35 -66.58
N ASN A 641 -9.97 -2.51 -65.62
CA ASN A 641 -10.83 -1.34 -65.76
C ASN A 641 -12.06 -1.62 -66.62
N GLY A 642 -12.93 -2.52 -66.14
CA GLY A 642 -14.16 -2.91 -66.84
C GLY A 642 -15.08 -1.73 -67.20
N ALA A 643 -14.99 -0.61 -66.46
CA ALA A 643 -15.76 0.62 -66.74
C ALA A 643 -15.10 1.57 -67.77
N GLY A 644 -13.98 1.18 -68.38
CA GLY A 644 -13.17 2.03 -69.26
C GLY A 644 -12.30 3.02 -68.50
N GLY A 645 -11.24 3.51 -69.13
CA GLY A 645 -10.31 4.49 -68.54
C GLY A 645 -9.16 3.89 -67.72
N GLY A 646 -8.39 4.78 -67.09
CA GLY A 646 -7.24 4.43 -66.24
C GLY A 646 -6.01 3.91 -67.00
N VAL A 647 -4.90 3.75 -66.28
CA VAL A 647 -3.61 3.32 -66.83
C VAL A 647 -3.08 2.12 -66.06
N MET A 648 -3.06 0.96 -66.71
CA MET A 648 -2.40 -0.24 -66.21
C MET A 648 -0.93 -0.26 -66.65
N THR A 649 -0.07 -0.84 -65.82
CA THR A 649 1.38 -0.86 -66.05
C THR A 649 1.95 -2.25 -65.81
N GLY A 650 2.81 -2.71 -66.72
CA GLY A 650 3.57 -3.95 -66.58
C GLY A 650 3.17 -5.07 -67.54
N THR A 651 3.94 -6.15 -67.51
CA THR A 651 3.68 -7.37 -68.28
C THR A 651 2.73 -8.26 -67.49
N ILE A 652 1.50 -8.40 -67.98
CA ILE A 652 0.48 -9.28 -67.41
C ILE A 652 0.54 -10.62 -68.11
N ILE A 653 0.74 -11.69 -67.35
CA ILE A 653 0.69 -13.06 -67.85
C ILE A 653 -0.32 -13.85 -67.04
N ALA A 654 -1.44 -14.18 -67.68
CA ALA A 654 -2.56 -14.89 -67.11
C ALA A 654 -2.71 -16.28 -67.75
N SER A 655 -3.06 -17.29 -66.96
CA SER A 655 -3.27 -18.63 -67.52
C SER A 655 -4.55 -18.73 -68.36
N ALA A 656 -5.60 -18.01 -67.96
CA ALA A 656 -6.98 -18.18 -68.41
C ALA A 656 -7.68 -16.87 -68.81
N GLY A 657 -6.93 -15.90 -69.34
CA GLY A 657 -7.48 -14.76 -70.07
C GLY A 657 -7.13 -13.40 -69.49
N VAL A 658 -7.16 -12.39 -70.36
CA VAL A 658 -7.00 -10.98 -69.98
C VAL A 658 -8.10 -10.16 -70.65
N THR A 659 -8.86 -9.41 -69.87
CA THR A 659 -9.97 -8.59 -70.35
C THR A 659 -9.74 -7.13 -69.99
N PHE A 660 -9.87 -6.25 -70.99
CA PHE A 660 -9.80 -4.80 -70.83
C PHE A 660 -11.13 -4.17 -71.21
N SER A 661 -11.66 -3.37 -70.29
CA SER A 661 -12.93 -2.67 -70.50
C SER A 661 -14.10 -3.61 -70.81
N THR A 662 -15.31 -3.08 -70.90
CA THR A 662 -16.50 -3.81 -71.30
C THR A 662 -17.19 -3.11 -72.47
N ALA A 663 -17.97 -3.86 -73.25
CA ALA A 663 -18.65 -3.34 -74.42
C ALA A 663 -19.52 -2.12 -74.07
N GLY A 664 -19.50 -1.09 -74.91
CA GLY A 664 -20.24 0.16 -74.70
C GLY A 664 -19.45 1.27 -73.99
N ASN A 665 -18.27 0.99 -73.43
CA ASN A 665 -17.43 2.04 -72.84
C ASN A 665 -16.65 2.81 -73.92
N ALA A 666 -16.88 4.12 -74.01
CA ALA A 666 -16.18 5.00 -74.95
C ALA A 666 -14.81 5.48 -74.43
N VAL A 667 -14.58 5.45 -73.11
CA VAL A 667 -13.34 5.93 -72.49
C VAL A 667 -12.22 4.91 -72.68
N GLN A 668 -11.08 5.38 -73.18
CA GLN A 668 -9.97 4.51 -73.56
C GLN A 668 -9.23 3.98 -72.33
N THR A 669 -9.07 2.66 -72.24
CA THR A 669 -8.21 2.01 -71.22
C THR A 669 -6.79 1.88 -71.75
N VAL A 670 -5.78 2.24 -70.95
CA VAL A 670 -4.38 2.19 -71.39
C VAL A 670 -3.61 1.09 -70.65
N LEU A 671 -2.80 0.33 -71.37
CA LEU A 671 -1.76 -0.55 -70.83
C LEU A 671 -0.39 -0.08 -71.32
N ASN A 672 0.48 0.30 -70.39
CA ASN A 672 1.91 0.45 -70.65
C ASN A 672 2.60 -0.87 -70.27
N GLY A 673 2.70 -1.80 -71.22
CA GLY A 673 3.06 -3.18 -70.91
C GLY A 673 2.64 -4.19 -71.96
N ARG A 674 2.37 -5.42 -71.52
CA ARG A 674 1.97 -6.55 -72.37
C ARG A 674 0.78 -7.28 -71.75
N ALA A 675 -0.12 -7.79 -72.59
CA ALA A 675 -1.29 -8.56 -72.18
C ALA A 675 -1.22 -9.98 -72.74
N ILE A 676 -0.81 -10.93 -71.91
CA ILE A 676 -0.53 -12.31 -72.32
C ILE A 676 -1.51 -13.25 -71.62
N SER A 677 -2.25 -14.02 -72.42
CA SER A 677 -3.04 -15.15 -71.97
C SER A 677 -2.46 -16.44 -72.54
N LEU A 678 -2.14 -17.40 -71.68
CA LEU A 678 -1.48 -18.65 -72.08
C LEU A 678 -2.43 -19.62 -72.77
N VAL A 679 -3.68 -19.71 -72.30
CA VAL A 679 -4.68 -20.64 -72.82
C VAL A 679 -5.87 -19.91 -73.43
N ALA A 680 -6.52 -19.03 -72.67
CA ALA A 680 -7.75 -18.35 -73.11
C ALA A 680 -7.48 -17.10 -73.96
N SER A 681 -8.54 -16.36 -74.28
CA SER A 681 -8.46 -15.20 -75.15
C SER A 681 -7.99 -13.94 -74.42
N VAL A 682 -7.53 -12.95 -75.21
CA VAL A 682 -7.45 -11.56 -74.76
C VAL A 682 -8.62 -10.79 -75.37
N THR A 683 -9.40 -10.11 -74.54
CA THR A 683 -10.58 -9.37 -74.96
C THR A 683 -10.44 -7.88 -74.63
N MET A 684 -10.77 -7.01 -75.58
CA MET A 684 -10.52 -5.57 -75.48
C MET A 684 -11.67 -4.75 -76.07
N VAL A 685 -11.93 -3.59 -75.45
CA VAL A 685 -12.85 -2.56 -75.95
C VAL A 685 -12.19 -1.21 -75.75
N ASN A 686 -11.90 -0.51 -76.85
CA ASN A 686 -11.29 0.83 -76.83
C ASN A 686 -10.03 0.84 -75.93
N THR A 687 -9.08 -0.04 -76.23
CA THR A 687 -7.87 -0.21 -75.42
C THR A 687 -6.63 0.22 -76.18
N THR A 688 -5.77 1.01 -75.55
CA THR A 688 -4.41 1.30 -76.07
C THR A 688 -3.39 0.43 -75.35
N ILE A 689 -2.61 -0.34 -76.10
CA ILE A 689 -1.49 -1.13 -75.55
C ILE A 689 -0.17 -0.59 -76.10
N ASN A 690 0.65 -0.02 -75.21
CA ASN A 690 1.98 0.49 -75.50
C ASN A 690 3.02 -0.53 -75.06
N VAL A 691 3.62 -1.24 -76.03
CA VAL A 691 4.60 -2.29 -75.75
C VAL A 691 5.95 -1.67 -75.40
N PRO A 692 6.52 -1.94 -74.21
CA PRO A 692 7.83 -1.41 -73.84
C PRO A 692 8.95 -2.00 -74.72
N ALA A 693 9.92 -1.17 -75.11
CA ALA A 693 11.17 -1.64 -75.68
C ALA A 693 11.88 -2.59 -74.70
N ASN A 694 12.43 -3.69 -75.23
CA ASN A 694 13.17 -4.67 -74.44
C ASN A 694 14.42 -4.03 -73.82
#